data_AF-A0ABD3NTV4-F1
#
_entry.id   AF-A0ABD3NTV4-F1
#
_cell.length_a   1.000
_cell.length_b   1.000
_cell.length_c   1.000
_cell.angle_alpha   90.00
_cell.angle_beta   90.00
_cell.angle_gamma   90.00
#
_symmetry.space_group_name_H-M   'P 1'
#
loop_
_entity.id
_entity.type
_entity.pdbx_description
1 polymer ?
#
loop_
_entity_poly.entity_id
_entity_poly.type
_entity_poly.pdbx_seq_one_letter_code
_entity_poly.pdbx_strand_id
1 'polypeptide(L)'
;MASSNINMDAVEALHVALQQSFSPDASVRDPAEAAIKISSSCPGRRKCCFTSRRKSSSLRTSYLGVALSSADGATNPDGTPQKSPLLSEEDKAIVKQKLIECLLSEPDKSICDLMAETVHSISIHDFPASWPELLPVLLNAVSMSSDPSQGLRVHNALLALRKLPPAPSPRTAPLGPQRTEPRGGHDAQANSQDILELYAVLPPRGPKQSRWIGHERSSPALANPDAMGPWFDVLRAVLAKHLPEESQPASKEERNAWPWWKCKKWAAQIMTRLFSRYGIPSYAEEEVKEFAKYFSQNVAPQFLGPVCETLNLRPSGQFCTDRVVHYCLNFVDLAVELADTYKLLKPHMEFLLYKVCFPAMCLTEEDIQEFENDPHEFVHKQNSPLADFYDPRMSAITLVTSAVKYRPKDIMQPLLGFLTEILTRYNTTEEASRNHIEKDCALLVFGSLSEILLAKKKYASELEGLMVSSVFPDFNSQIGFLRCRACWMVQRFSNTPWSDDGTHLRTLTQLVLQRLSDPALPVQIEASKALRYLIEVDGTQVHLLPVLPHILNEYFRIMSEIGNDEVVVALQVIIDTFGEHIEPHAVALVTQLSSAFSNYIGAGEEDDDAAMAAAQCLECINTVLKGTCEHPEIYKGMEAHLIPLILMILGHDGEYLEYAEFALDTLTFLTYFPQQLSPELWKAFPLVYHSFQHWAFDYLCLMTPPLNNFISKDPQYFLTGKGDVPDVGPVPYIDMIFNMVSKAVQDDRTSESEARKSLTLYMSVLHNCTGQVDNYLPTINDIVLRKLGQQVNAEIPLTRHVIFQVLGSALYYNPQLELAELEKRGVTHQVFSQWEKDLGGMDKWLSKKLTVLGFSSILRIPASSLPQNIVPLLPSIITTVVRVAEEMKEEVEKGHTEDDDGAIEAEDEGDDDWEGFEENEDVTNVHDVAYMSALNKLSAAGDVSQFLLGGDDWDDELDDDEDYHSPIDNVDELHFMNDVLREAFQREPEVYQQLQAALPHETVVSFQKLMAAVDAQRSQAGPAS
;
A
#
# COMPACT_ATOMS: atom_id res chain seq x y z
N MET A 1 32.80 -12.38 50.53
CA MET A 1 31.71 -13.04 51.26
C MET A 1 30.88 -11.97 51.97
N ALA A 2 29.87 -11.47 51.28
CA ALA A 2 28.69 -10.83 51.88
C ALA A 2 27.51 -11.53 51.20
N SER A 3 26.72 -12.22 52.00
CA SER A 3 25.63 -13.10 51.62
C SER A 3 24.53 -12.35 50.86
N SER A 4 24.41 -12.61 49.55
CA SER A 4 23.18 -12.39 48.80
C SER A 4 22.16 -13.47 49.21
N ASN A 5 21.63 -13.35 50.42
CA ASN A 5 20.49 -14.16 50.85
C ASN A 5 19.32 -13.82 49.93
N ILE A 6 19.01 -14.74 49.01
CA ILE A 6 17.73 -14.76 48.33
C ILE A 6 16.67 -14.80 49.43
N ASN A 7 15.84 -13.75 49.54
CA ASN A 7 14.76 -13.71 50.51
C ASN A 7 13.71 -14.76 50.10
N MET A 8 13.75 -15.95 50.70
CA MET A 8 12.86 -17.06 50.33
C MET A 8 11.38 -16.70 50.48
N ASP A 9 11.04 -15.86 51.46
CA ASP A 9 9.67 -15.36 51.68
C ASP A 9 9.17 -14.53 50.49
N ALA A 10 10.06 -13.78 49.81
CA ALA A 10 9.70 -13.01 48.63
C ALA A 10 9.50 -13.89 47.38
N VAL A 11 10.20 -15.03 47.31
CA VAL A 11 10.01 -16.02 46.23
C VAL A 11 8.69 -16.76 46.39
N GLU A 12 8.35 -17.11 47.62
CA GLU A 12 7.10 -17.79 47.95
C GLU A 12 5.89 -16.86 47.79
N ALA A 13 6.00 -15.59 48.17
CA ALA A 13 4.98 -14.58 47.90
C ALA A 13 4.74 -14.35 46.39
N LEU A 14 5.81 -14.29 45.59
CA LEU A 14 5.68 -14.17 44.13
C LEU A 14 5.07 -15.43 43.49
N HIS A 15 5.40 -16.61 44.02
CA HIS A 15 4.81 -17.87 43.57
C HIS A 15 3.29 -17.92 43.80
N VAL A 16 2.84 -17.48 44.98
CA VAL A 16 1.41 -17.40 45.32
C VAL A 16 0.68 -16.38 44.44
N ALA A 17 1.28 -15.21 44.22
CA ALA A 17 0.69 -14.19 43.33
C ALA A 17 0.55 -14.70 41.88
N LEU A 18 1.55 -15.41 41.35
CA LEU A 18 1.47 -15.99 40.00
C LEU A 18 0.46 -17.15 39.91
N GLN A 19 0.24 -17.92 40.97
CA GLN A 19 -0.84 -18.92 40.98
C GLN A 19 -2.22 -18.25 40.96
N GLN A 20 -2.36 -17.14 41.68
CA GLN A 20 -3.61 -16.40 41.79
C GLN A 20 -3.97 -15.63 40.51
N SER A 21 -2.98 -15.23 39.69
CA SER A 21 -3.23 -14.59 38.39
C SER A 21 -3.87 -15.53 37.35
N PHE A 22 -3.83 -16.85 37.55
CA PHE A 22 -4.53 -17.82 36.70
C PHE A 22 -5.95 -18.16 37.19
N SER A 23 -6.43 -17.47 38.23
CA SER A 23 -7.80 -17.66 38.71
C SER A 23 -8.82 -17.15 37.68
N PRO A 24 -9.91 -17.89 37.40
CA PRO A 24 -11.03 -17.38 36.59
C PRO A 24 -11.84 -16.29 37.33
N ASP A 25 -11.60 -16.09 38.63
CA ASP A 25 -12.22 -15.06 39.46
C ASP A 25 -11.39 -13.76 39.42
N ALA A 26 -11.97 -12.70 38.84
CA ALA A 26 -11.36 -11.37 38.75
C ALA A 26 -10.98 -10.80 40.12
N SER A 27 -11.75 -11.12 41.18
CA SER A 27 -11.47 -10.63 42.54
C SER A 27 -10.18 -11.19 43.15
N VAL A 28 -9.68 -12.31 42.60
CA VAL A 28 -8.41 -12.94 42.99
C VAL A 28 -7.30 -12.58 42.01
N ARG A 29 -7.63 -12.43 40.72
CA ARG A 29 -6.68 -12.11 39.66
C ARG A 29 -6.17 -10.66 39.73
N ASP A 30 -7.05 -9.67 39.86
CA ASP A 30 -6.67 -8.25 39.79
C ASP A 30 -5.70 -7.84 40.93
N PRO A 31 -5.91 -8.28 42.19
CA PRO A 31 -4.95 -8.02 43.26
C PRO A 31 -3.61 -8.75 43.06
N ALA A 32 -3.64 -9.94 42.46
CA ALA A 32 -2.45 -10.72 42.16
C ALA A 32 -1.61 -10.07 41.05
N GLU A 33 -2.24 -9.56 40.00
CA GLU A 33 -1.59 -8.79 38.94
C GLU A 33 -1.02 -7.46 39.46
N ALA A 34 -1.75 -6.77 40.35
CA ALA A 34 -1.25 -5.59 41.02
C ALA A 34 -0.03 -5.90 41.91
N ALA A 35 -0.05 -7.01 42.66
CA ALA A 35 1.10 -7.46 43.45
C ALA A 35 2.31 -7.84 42.56
N ILE A 36 2.06 -8.46 41.41
CA ILE A 36 3.08 -8.74 40.39
C ILE A 36 3.69 -7.43 39.86
N LYS A 37 2.88 -6.42 39.54
CA LYS A 37 3.33 -5.08 39.10
C LYS A 37 4.15 -4.37 40.18
N ILE A 38 3.71 -4.37 41.44
CA ILE A 38 4.43 -3.74 42.55
C ILE A 38 5.75 -4.48 42.85
N SER A 39 5.80 -5.80 42.70
CA SER A 39 7.03 -6.58 42.88
C SER A 39 8.09 -6.32 41.79
N SER A 40 7.71 -5.72 40.66
CA SER A 40 8.62 -5.46 39.52
C SER A 40 9.75 -4.46 39.85
N SER A 41 9.59 -3.64 40.89
CA SER A 41 10.56 -2.62 41.32
C SER A 41 11.57 -3.09 42.38
N CYS A 42 11.54 -4.35 42.82
CA CYS A 42 12.46 -4.86 43.85
C CYS A 42 13.79 -5.42 43.27
N PRO A 43 14.96 -4.97 43.77
CA PRO A 43 16.26 -5.53 43.39
C PRO A 43 16.35 -7.03 43.77
N GLY A 44 16.65 -7.89 42.80
CA GLY A 44 16.86 -9.34 43.03
C GLY A 44 15.76 -10.29 42.53
N ARG A 45 14.60 -9.80 42.07
CA ARG A 45 13.49 -10.64 41.55
C ARG A 45 13.91 -11.55 40.38
N ARG A 46 14.69 -11.02 39.44
CA ARG A 46 15.11 -11.77 38.22
C ARG A 46 16.13 -12.88 38.51
N LYS A 47 16.86 -12.83 39.63
CA LYS A 47 17.72 -13.94 40.09
C LYS A 47 16.91 -15.11 40.67
N CYS A 48 15.72 -14.84 41.20
CA CYS A 48 14.81 -15.84 41.78
C CYS A 48 14.01 -16.62 40.73
N CYS A 49 13.70 -16.02 39.57
CA CYS A 49 12.97 -16.70 38.48
C CYS A 49 13.71 -17.96 37.98
N PHE A 50 15.05 -17.95 37.97
CA PHE A 50 15.87 -19.05 37.44
C PHE A 50 16.35 -20.07 38.49
N THR A 51 16.06 -19.89 39.79
CA THR A 51 16.50 -20.82 40.86
C THR A 51 15.43 -21.82 41.30
N SER A 52 14.17 -21.64 40.90
CA SER A 52 13.08 -22.58 41.23
C SER A 52 13.05 -23.76 40.25
N ARG A 53 13.93 -24.74 40.44
CA ARG A 53 14.02 -25.96 39.62
C ARG A 53 12.90 -26.99 39.89
N ARG A 54 11.89 -26.66 40.72
CA ARG A 54 10.89 -27.62 41.22
C ARG A 54 9.51 -26.97 41.38
N LYS A 55 8.66 -26.98 40.33
CA LYS A 55 7.22 -27.34 40.31
C LYS A 55 6.39 -26.64 39.20
N SER A 56 5.53 -27.44 38.55
CA SER A 56 4.49 -27.20 37.51
C SER A 56 4.87 -26.38 36.24
N SER A 57 4.34 -26.78 35.08
CA SER A 57 4.60 -26.21 33.75
C SER A 57 3.95 -24.84 33.54
N SER A 58 2.72 -24.63 34.01
CA SER A 58 1.94 -23.38 33.85
C SER A 58 2.52 -22.17 34.59
N LEU A 59 3.24 -22.39 35.69
CA LEU A 59 3.92 -21.33 36.44
C LEU A 59 5.21 -20.86 35.79
N ARG A 60 5.88 -21.69 34.96
CA ARG A 60 7.16 -21.35 34.32
C ARG A 60 7.00 -20.32 33.19
N THR A 61 5.85 -20.33 32.51
CA THR A 61 5.48 -19.38 31.44
C THR A 61 5.30 -17.95 31.96
N SER A 62 4.73 -17.74 33.14
CA SER A 62 4.51 -16.39 33.69
C SER A 62 5.78 -15.69 34.22
N TYR A 63 6.84 -16.45 34.54
CA TYR A 63 8.08 -15.86 35.07
C TYR A 63 8.93 -15.13 34.01
N LEU A 64 8.73 -15.46 32.72
CA LEU A 64 9.54 -14.97 31.60
C LEU A 64 8.82 -13.89 30.78
N GLY A 65 7.49 -13.75 30.89
CA GLY A 65 6.69 -12.73 30.18
C GLY A 65 6.79 -11.29 30.70
N VAL A 66 7.61 -11.01 31.72
CA VAL A 66 7.85 -9.64 32.19
C VAL A 66 9.05 -9.06 31.44
N ALA A 67 8.73 -8.34 30.36
CA ALA A 67 9.65 -7.59 29.53
C ALA A 67 10.84 -7.00 30.31
N LEU A 68 12.05 -7.27 29.82
CA LEU A 68 13.16 -6.35 30.03
C LEU A 68 12.83 -5.12 29.19
N SER A 69 12.08 -4.17 29.75
CA SER A 69 11.91 -2.86 29.16
C SER A 69 13.31 -2.26 29.00
N SER A 70 13.86 -2.33 27.78
CA SER A 70 14.88 -1.40 27.35
C SER A 70 14.23 -0.03 27.37
N ALA A 71 14.88 0.92 28.00
CA ALA A 71 14.44 2.30 27.92
C ALA A 71 14.57 2.73 26.45
N ASP A 72 13.46 3.11 25.81
CA ASP A 72 13.53 4.03 24.69
C ASP A 72 14.37 5.22 25.15
N GLY A 73 15.56 5.33 24.57
CA GLY A 73 16.62 6.22 25.03
C GLY A 73 16.35 7.66 24.64
N ALA A 74 15.39 8.30 25.29
CA ALA A 74 15.42 9.75 25.42
C ALA A 74 16.62 10.10 26.32
N THR A 75 17.62 10.74 25.73
CA THR A 75 18.75 11.34 26.44
C THR A 75 18.41 12.78 26.80
N ASN A 76 18.78 13.19 28.01
CA ASN A 76 18.82 14.61 28.33
C ASN A 76 19.84 15.32 27.40
N PRO A 77 19.75 16.65 27.20
CA PRO A 77 20.69 17.42 26.37
C PRO A 77 22.16 17.35 26.79
N ASP A 78 22.45 16.81 27.99
CA ASP A 78 23.78 16.59 28.54
C ASP A 78 24.34 15.17 28.30
N GLY A 79 23.60 14.32 27.55
CA GLY A 79 23.98 12.95 27.25
C GLY A 79 23.68 11.94 28.37
N THR A 80 22.95 12.33 29.42
CA THR A 80 22.54 11.41 30.48
C THR A 80 21.21 10.72 30.15
N PRO A 81 21.05 9.41 30.43
CA PRO A 81 19.79 8.71 30.20
C PRO A 81 18.70 9.21 31.16
N GLN A 82 17.52 9.52 30.63
CA GLN A 82 16.40 10.13 31.38
C GLN A 82 15.75 9.18 32.41
N LYS A 83 16.03 7.87 32.34
CA LYS A 83 15.66 6.85 33.34
C LYS A 83 16.89 6.05 33.79
N SER A 84 16.99 5.78 35.09
CA SER A 84 18.05 4.94 35.66
C SER A 84 17.93 3.49 35.17
N PRO A 85 19.03 2.81 34.80
CA PRO A 85 18.97 1.42 34.37
C PRO A 85 18.44 0.52 35.51
N LEU A 86 17.41 -0.27 35.20
CA LEU A 86 16.69 -1.14 36.15
C LEU A 86 17.54 -2.32 36.68
N LEU A 87 18.67 -2.65 36.04
CA LEU A 87 19.57 -3.75 36.39
C LEU A 87 21.03 -3.32 36.25
N SER A 88 21.90 -3.78 37.15
CA SER A 88 23.35 -3.66 36.99
C SER A 88 23.87 -4.59 35.90
N GLU A 89 25.02 -4.25 35.31
CA GLU A 89 25.67 -5.09 34.29
C GLU A 89 26.04 -6.49 34.82
N GLU A 90 26.40 -6.60 36.10
CA GLU A 90 26.67 -7.89 36.77
C GLU A 90 25.41 -8.77 36.83
N ASP A 91 24.24 -8.17 37.08
CA ASP A 91 22.97 -8.89 37.14
C ASP A 91 22.50 -9.33 35.76
N LYS A 92 22.71 -8.49 34.73
CA LYS A 92 22.46 -8.84 33.33
C LYS A 92 23.31 -10.04 32.89
N ALA A 93 24.60 -10.06 33.24
CA ALA A 93 25.51 -11.16 32.89
C ALA A 93 25.05 -12.51 33.49
N ILE A 94 24.62 -12.51 34.75
CA ILE A 94 24.10 -13.72 35.43
C ILE A 94 22.81 -14.21 34.77
N VAL A 95 21.89 -13.30 34.43
CA VAL A 95 20.62 -13.65 33.75
C VAL A 95 20.89 -14.26 32.38
N LYS A 96 21.76 -13.63 31.58
CA LYS A 96 22.21 -14.13 30.26
C LYS A 96 22.74 -15.56 30.34
N GLN A 97 23.67 -15.82 31.27
CA GLN A 97 24.27 -17.16 31.43
C GLN A 97 23.25 -18.21 31.84
N LYS A 98 22.40 -17.92 32.84
CA LYS A 98 21.39 -18.87 33.32
C LYS A 98 20.28 -19.12 32.31
N LEU A 99 19.87 -18.10 31.55
CA LEU A 99 18.85 -18.23 30.52
C LEU A 99 19.29 -19.22 29.44
N ILE A 100 20.53 -19.12 28.93
CA ILE A 100 21.05 -20.09 27.96
C ILE A 100 21.13 -21.50 28.57
N GLU A 101 21.65 -21.65 29.79
CA GLU A 101 21.76 -22.96 30.44
C GLU A 101 20.40 -23.64 30.62
N CYS A 102 19.38 -22.86 31.01
CA CYS A 102 18.00 -23.35 31.14
C CYS A 102 17.40 -23.70 29.78
N LEU A 103 17.54 -22.81 28.79
CA LEU A 103 17.04 -23.02 27.44
C LEU A 103 17.59 -24.33 26.85
N LEU A 104 18.89 -24.57 26.95
CA LEU A 104 19.52 -25.78 26.41
C LEU A 104 19.05 -27.08 27.10
N SER A 105 18.53 -27.02 28.32
CA SER A 105 18.14 -28.21 29.09
C SER A 105 16.63 -28.41 29.26
N GLU A 106 15.79 -27.51 28.73
CA GLU A 106 14.34 -27.53 28.92
C GLU A 106 13.63 -28.49 27.94
N PRO A 107 12.92 -29.53 28.42
CA PRO A 107 12.19 -30.46 27.56
C PRO A 107 10.79 -29.98 27.14
N ASP A 108 10.20 -29.00 27.83
CA ASP A 108 8.85 -28.50 27.52
C ASP A 108 8.90 -27.48 26.39
N LYS A 109 8.23 -27.78 25.26
CA LYS A 109 8.20 -26.92 24.08
C LYS A 109 7.71 -25.51 24.39
N SER A 110 6.64 -25.37 25.17
CA SER A 110 6.03 -24.07 25.46
C SER A 110 6.97 -23.13 26.22
N ILE A 111 7.76 -23.71 27.12
CA ILE A 111 8.76 -23.00 27.94
C ILE A 111 10.00 -22.71 27.10
N CYS A 112 10.41 -23.66 26.27
CA CYS A 112 11.54 -23.52 25.35
C CYS A 112 11.30 -22.37 24.35
N ASP A 113 10.13 -22.31 23.71
CA ASP A 113 9.74 -21.26 22.77
C ASP A 113 9.76 -19.88 23.45
N LEU A 114 9.25 -19.77 24.68
CA LEU A 114 9.26 -18.53 25.45
C LEU A 114 10.68 -18.11 25.87
N MET A 115 11.52 -19.06 26.29
CA MET A 115 12.93 -18.79 26.62
C MET A 115 13.71 -18.34 25.39
N ALA A 116 13.46 -18.94 24.21
CA ALA A 116 14.06 -18.54 22.95
C ALA A 116 13.63 -17.12 22.54
N GLU A 117 12.36 -16.76 22.74
CA GLU A 117 11.86 -15.39 22.51
C GLU A 117 12.45 -14.37 23.51
N THR A 118 12.72 -14.81 24.73
CA THR A 118 13.43 -14.00 25.73
C THR A 118 14.88 -13.77 25.32
N VAL A 119 15.56 -14.80 24.81
CA VAL A 119 16.91 -14.68 24.24
C VAL A 119 16.89 -13.71 23.06
N HIS A 120 15.90 -13.82 22.16
CA HIS A 120 15.71 -12.90 21.04
C HIS A 120 15.65 -11.44 21.51
N SER A 121 14.73 -11.14 22.43
CA SER A 121 14.50 -9.79 22.95
C SER A 121 15.77 -9.18 23.57
N ILE A 122 16.57 -9.97 24.29
CA ILE A 122 17.85 -9.51 24.85
C ILE A 122 18.88 -9.31 23.73
N SER A 123 18.93 -10.24 22.77
CA SER A 123 19.91 -10.22 21.69
C SER A 123 19.75 -9.02 20.75
N ILE A 124 18.53 -8.51 20.53
CA ILE A 124 18.29 -7.30 19.72
C ILE A 124 19.09 -6.09 20.23
N HIS A 125 19.25 -5.96 21.55
CA HIS A 125 19.93 -4.82 22.17
C HIS A 125 21.38 -5.11 22.55
N ASP A 126 21.68 -6.35 22.94
CA ASP A 126 22.95 -6.68 23.58
C ASP A 126 23.91 -7.48 22.66
N PHE A 127 23.45 -8.06 21.55
CA PHE A 127 24.30 -8.82 20.62
C PHE A 127 24.67 -7.97 19.39
N PRO A 128 25.92 -8.02 18.87
CA PRO A 128 27.05 -8.85 19.35
C PRO A 128 27.93 -8.19 20.43
N ALA A 129 27.88 -6.86 20.59
CA ALA A 129 28.88 -6.10 21.35
C ALA A 129 28.86 -6.38 22.87
N SER A 130 27.68 -6.52 23.47
CA SER A 130 27.45 -6.69 24.91
C SER A 130 27.12 -8.14 25.30
N TRP A 131 27.16 -9.07 24.34
CA TRP A 131 26.95 -10.51 24.55
C TRP A 131 27.71 -11.39 23.53
N PRO A 132 29.06 -11.29 23.46
CA PRO A 132 29.86 -11.98 22.44
C PRO A 132 29.85 -13.51 22.57
N GLU A 133 29.65 -14.04 23.79
CA GLU A 133 29.68 -15.48 24.09
C GLU A 133 28.44 -16.26 23.62
N LEU A 134 27.35 -15.56 23.23
CA LEU A 134 26.08 -16.20 22.87
C LEU A 134 26.24 -17.17 21.67
N LEU A 135 26.84 -16.68 20.58
CA LEU A 135 27.00 -17.46 19.36
C LEU A 135 27.98 -18.66 19.55
N PRO A 136 29.18 -18.50 20.15
CA PRO A 136 30.08 -19.62 20.45
C PRO A 136 29.44 -20.71 21.32
N VAL A 137 28.64 -20.33 22.34
CA VAL A 137 27.98 -21.29 23.23
C VAL A 137 26.93 -22.11 22.48
N LEU A 138 26.13 -21.47 21.62
CA LEU A 138 25.13 -22.15 20.81
C LEU A 138 25.78 -23.07 19.77
N LEU A 139 26.82 -22.61 19.08
CA LEU A 139 27.56 -23.43 18.11
C LEU A 139 28.23 -24.65 18.75
N ASN A 140 28.74 -24.52 19.98
CA ASN A 140 29.29 -25.65 20.73
C ASN A 140 28.20 -26.65 21.17
N ALA A 141 26.98 -26.20 21.43
CA ALA A 141 25.87 -27.11 21.69
C ALA A 141 25.48 -27.89 20.41
N VAL A 142 25.49 -27.21 19.26
CA VAL A 142 25.21 -27.83 17.95
C VAL A 142 26.28 -28.85 17.54
N SER A 143 27.56 -28.57 17.82
CA SER A 143 28.66 -29.50 17.48
C SER A 143 28.59 -30.85 18.20
N MET A 144 27.77 -30.97 19.24
CA MET A 144 27.49 -32.22 19.96
C MET A 144 26.42 -33.10 19.30
N SER A 145 26.00 -32.79 18.07
CA SER A 145 24.97 -33.51 17.29
C SER A 145 25.26 -35.00 17.07
N SER A 146 26.52 -35.43 17.18
CA SER A 146 26.92 -36.84 17.06
C SER A 146 26.47 -37.75 18.22
N ASP A 147 26.06 -37.18 19.36
CA ASP A 147 25.54 -37.92 20.52
C ASP A 147 24.01 -37.81 20.59
N PRO A 148 23.25 -38.91 20.35
CA PRO A 148 21.79 -38.91 20.43
C PRO A 148 21.25 -38.47 21.80
N SER A 149 22.03 -38.60 22.88
CA SER A 149 21.63 -38.17 24.22
C SER A 149 21.62 -36.64 24.38
N GLN A 150 22.29 -35.90 23.48
CA GLN A 150 22.32 -34.44 23.45
C GLN A 150 21.31 -33.84 22.45
N GLY A 151 20.48 -34.65 21.79
CA GLY A 151 19.55 -34.18 20.74
C GLY A 151 18.59 -33.07 21.16
N LEU A 152 18.11 -33.07 22.41
CA LEU A 152 17.30 -31.98 22.97
C LEU A 152 18.10 -30.67 23.08
N ARG A 153 19.37 -30.78 23.47
CA ARG A 153 20.26 -29.65 23.67
C ARG A 153 20.61 -28.97 22.35
N VAL A 154 20.86 -29.80 21.33
CA VAL A 154 21.04 -29.37 19.94
C VAL A 154 19.77 -28.67 19.45
N HIS A 155 18.59 -29.30 19.60
CA HIS A 155 17.32 -28.71 19.19
C HIS A 155 17.08 -27.30 19.75
N ASN A 156 17.28 -27.14 21.06
CA ASN A 156 17.02 -25.87 21.73
C ASN A 156 18.07 -24.82 21.37
N ALA A 157 19.33 -25.23 21.09
CA ALA A 157 20.36 -24.34 20.57
C ALA A 157 19.99 -23.79 19.19
N LEU A 158 19.43 -24.65 18.32
CA LEU A 158 18.99 -24.27 16.98
C LEU A 158 17.78 -23.35 16.98
N LEU A 159 16.83 -23.61 17.88
CA LEU A 159 15.70 -22.72 18.10
C LEU A 159 16.18 -21.31 18.51
N ALA A 160 17.18 -21.24 19.40
CA ALA A 160 17.79 -19.97 19.81
C ALA A 160 18.52 -19.28 18.64
N LEU A 161 19.32 -20.03 17.86
CA LEU A 161 20.06 -19.51 16.70
C LEU A 161 19.11 -18.92 15.64
N ARG A 162 17.99 -19.59 15.38
CA ARG A 162 16.93 -19.08 14.48
C ARG A 162 16.37 -17.72 14.90
N LYS A 163 16.46 -17.40 16.18
CA LYS A 163 15.93 -16.19 16.79
C LYS A 163 17.02 -15.15 17.07
N LEU A 164 18.25 -15.30 16.57
CA LEU A 164 19.28 -14.26 16.73
C LEU A 164 19.19 -13.21 15.62
N PRO A 165 19.46 -11.92 15.92
CA PRO A 165 19.63 -10.90 14.90
C PRO A 165 20.90 -11.18 14.05
N PRO A 166 20.93 -10.76 12.78
CA PRO A 166 22.08 -10.95 11.91
C PRO A 166 23.31 -10.22 12.47
N ALA A 167 24.45 -10.91 12.56
CA ALA A 167 25.71 -10.34 13.03
C ALA A 167 26.46 -9.63 11.87
N PRO A 168 27.13 -8.48 12.10
CA PRO A 168 27.89 -7.73 11.09
C PRO A 168 29.15 -8.43 10.53
N SER A 169 29.31 -9.74 10.72
CA SER A 169 30.26 -10.57 9.95
C SER A 169 30.25 -12.03 10.43
N PRO A 170 29.75 -13.00 9.64
CA PRO A 170 30.13 -14.38 9.83
C PRO A 170 31.43 -14.64 9.06
N ARG A 171 32.57 -14.14 9.57
CA ARG A 171 33.84 -14.74 9.19
C ARG A 171 33.93 -16.09 9.90
N THR A 172 33.87 -17.15 9.10
CA THR A 172 34.30 -18.52 9.41
C THR A 172 33.50 -19.30 10.46
N ALA A 173 32.58 -20.16 10.00
CA ALA A 173 32.36 -21.48 10.61
C ALA A 173 31.98 -22.49 9.52
N PRO A 174 32.72 -23.60 9.34
CA PRO A 174 32.33 -24.68 8.44
C PRO A 174 31.29 -25.54 9.14
N LEU A 175 30.00 -25.19 8.99
CA LEU A 175 28.88 -26.03 9.40
C LEU A 175 28.40 -26.80 8.19
N GLY A 176 29.11 -27.87 7.85
CA GLY A 176 28.58 -28.88 6.94
C GLY A 176 27.74 -29.88 7.73
N PRO A 177 26.55 -30.30 7.27
CA PRO A 177 25.79 -31.37 7.89
C PRO A 177 26.67 -32.62 7.91
N GLN A 178 27.02 -33.12 9.10
CA GLN A 178 27.75 -34.38 9.19
C GLN A 178 26.81 -35.49 8.70
N ARG A 179 27.18 -36.14 7.59
CA ARG A 179 26.42 -37.24 6.96
C ARG A 179 26.03 -38.30 8.01
N THR A 180 24.83 -38.21 8.55
CA THR A 180 24.17 -39.30 9.26
C THR A 180 23.33 -40.02 8.22
N GLU A 181 23.72 -41.26 7.86
CA GLU A 181 22.87 -42.10 7.02
C GLU A 181 21.52 -42.33 7.73
N PRO A 182 20.37 -42.18 7.03
CA PRO A 182 19.07 -42.31 7.66
C PRO A 182 18.83 -43.79 8.02
N ARG A 183 18.98 -44.13 9.31
CA ARG A 183 18.53 -45.42 9.83
C ARG A 183 17.10 -45.30 10.35
N GLY A 184 16.32 -46.37 10.15
CA GLY A 184 14.86 -46.33 10.18
C GLY A 184 14.22 -45.82 11.47
N GLY A 185 13.01 -45.28 11.31
CA GLY A 185 11.99 -45.15 12.36
C GLY A 185 12.04 -43.90 13.25
N HIS A 186 13.20 -43.50 13.77
CA HIS A 186 13.29 -42.49 14.85
C HIS A 186 14.02 -41.17 14.49
N ASP A 187 14.69 -41.10 13.34
CA ASP A 187 15.57 -39.96 12.97
C ASP A 187 14.88 -38.79 12.23
N ALA A 188 13.54 -38.67 12.30
CA ALA A 188 12.81 -37.57 11.66
C ALA A 188 13.12 -36.19 12.28
N GLN A 189 13.39 -36.16 13.59
CA GLN A 189 13.74 -34.93 14.32
C GLN A 189 15.13 -34.40 13.92
N ALA A 190 16.11 -35.27 13.68
CA ALA A 190 17.46 -34.88 13.26
C ALA A 190 17.44 -34.20 11.86
N ASN A 191 16.80 -34.81 10.87
CA ASN A 191 16.71 -34.21 9.53
C ASN A 191 15.85 -32.92 9.51
N SER A 192 14.87 -32.81 10.40
CA SER A 192 14.09 -31.56 10.56
C SER A 192 14.93 -30.43 11.17
N GLN A 193 15.87 -30.77 12.04
CA GLN A 193 16.78 -29.84 12.71
C GLN A 193 17.81 -29.28 11.73
N ASP A 194 18.40 -30.12 10.88
CA ASP A 194 19.32 -29.69 9.81
C ASP A 194 18.61 -28.76 8.79
N ILE A 195 17.38 -29.08 8.39
CA ILE A 195 16.62 -28.22 7.47
C ILE A 195 16.27 -26.87 8.11
N LEU A 196 15.99 -26.86 9.42
CA LEU A 196 15.75 -25.63 10.19
C LEU A 196 17.04 -24.81 10.38
N GLU A 197 18.21 -25.44 10.46
CA GLU A 197 19.53 -24.78 10.45
C GLU A 197 19.75 -23.99 9.15
N LEU A 198 19.53 -24.63 8.00
CA LEU A 198 19.66 -23.95 6.71
C LEU A 198 18.62 -22.81 6.57
N TYR A 199 17.40 -23.02 7.06
CA TYR A 199 16.37 -21.98 7.11
C TYR A 199 16.75 -20.80 8.02
N ALA A 200 17.50 -21.05 9.11
CA ALA A 200 17.97 -20.01 10.03
C ALA A 200 19.17 -19.21 9.49
N VAL A 201 19.98 -19.81 8.61
CA VAL A 201 21.11 -19.16 7.93
C VAL A 201 20.65 -18.33 6.72
N LEU A 202 19.49 -18.66 6.14
CA LEU A 202 18.81 -17.83 5.15
C LEU A 202 18.12 -16.65 5.87
N PRO A 203 18.21 -15.41 5.35
CA PRO A 203 17.60 -14.26 6.01
C PRO A 203 16.09 -14.50 6.23
N PRO A 204 15.59 -14.46 7.49
CA PRO A 204 14.19 -14.76 7.77
C PRO A 204 13.27 -13.58 7.41
N ARG A 205 12.25 -13.83 6.57
CA ARG A 205 11.09 -12.93 6.40
C ARG A 205 10.20 -13.01 7.65
N GLY A 206 10.35 -12.06 8.57
CA GLY A 206 9.38 -11.77 9.62
C GLY A 206 9.06 -10.26 9.62
N PRO A 207 7.78 -9.85 9.72
CA PRO A 207 7.37 -8.45 9.57
C PRO A 207 7.89 -7.49 10.67
N LYS A 208 8.50 -8.01 11.75
CA LYS A 208 8.99 -7.20 12.88
C LYS A 208 10.52 -6.98 12.90
N GLN A 209 11.22 -7.25 11.82
CA GLN A 209 12.70 -7.18 11.80
C GLN A 209 13.30 -6.45 10.60
N SER A 210 12.46 -5.80 9.79
CA SER A 210 12.80 -5.04 8.58
C SER A 210 13.50 -3.70 8.86
N ARG A 211 13.45 -3.18 10.09
CA ARG A 211 14.05 -1.87 10.44
C ARG A 211 15.59 -1.84 10.47
N TRP A 212 16.29 -2.97 10.34
CA TRP A 212 17.74 -3.06 10.61
C TRP A 212 18.61 -3.53 9.43
N ILE A 213 18.03 -3.69 8.22
CA ILE A 213 18.73 -4.23 7.03
C ILE A 213 19.22 -3.11 6.07
N GLY A 214 19.02 -1.83 6.42
CA GLY A 214 19.43 -0.69 5.59
C GLY A 214 20.93 -0.54 5.31
N HIS A 215 21.79 -1.32 5.96
CA HIS A 215 23.22 -1.36 5.67
C HIS A 215 23.78 -2.73 6.07
N GLU A 216 24.05 -3.64 5.12
CA GLU A 216 25.22 -4.55 5.07
C GLU A 216 24.97 -5.86 4.27
N ARG A 217 25.65 -5.94 3.11
CA ARG A 217 26.33 -7.07 2.46
C ARG A 217 25.68 -8.47 2.46
N SER A 218 25.50 -9.01 1.25
CA SER A 218 25.29 -10.43 0.95
C SER A 218 26.17 -11.37 1.80
N SER A 219 25.56 -12.39 2.43
CA SER A 219 26.26 -13.33 3.33
C SER A 219 27.35 -14.13 2.58
N PRO A 220 28.64 -14.05 2.97
CA PRO A 220 29.75 -14.74 2.30
C PRO A 220 29.63 -16.27 2.24
N ALA A 221 28.76 -16.87 3.07
CA ALA A 221 28.56 -18.32 3.11
C ALA A 221 27.79 -18.86 1.89
N LEU A 222 26.87 -18.06 1.32
CA LEU A 222 26.14 -18.42 0.10
C LEU A 222 27.04 -18.34 -1.14
N ALA A 223 28.12 -17.56 -1.09
CA ALA A 223 29.06 -17.40 -2.20
C ALA A 223 30.06 -18.56 -2.37
N ASN A 224 30.09 -19.56 -1.46
CA ASN A 224 30.99 -20.71 -1.56
C ASN A 224 30.23 -22.00 -1.95
N PRO A 225 30.31 -22.44 -3.22
CA PRO A 225 29.69 -23.68 -3.71
C PRO A 225 30.03 -24.93 -2.91
N ASP A 226 31.29 -25.06 -2.44
CA ASP A 226 31.77 -26.25 -1.73
C ASP A 226 31.17 -26.38 -0.32
N ALA A 227 30.82 -25.25 0.31
CA ALA A 227 30.17 -25.22 1.61
C ALA A 227 28.68 -25.58 1.53
N MET A 228 28.02 -25.28 0.40
CA MET A 228 26.58 -25.49 0.20
C MET A 228 26.24 -26.86 -0.42
N GLY A 229 27.17 -27.51 -1.10
CA GLY A 229 26.96 -28.83 -1.71
C GLY A 229 26.32 -29.89 -0.78
N PRO A 230 26.83 -30.12 0.45
CA PRO A 230 26.24 -31.08 1.37
C PRO A 230 24.80 -30.73 1.82
N TRP A 231 24.47 -29.44 1.89
CA TRP A 231 23.12 -28.98 2.22
C TRP A 231 22.13 -29.31 1.09
N PHE A 232 22.53 -29.11 -0.16
CA PHE A 232 21.73 -29.52 -1.32
C PHE A 232 21.51 -31.04 -1.35
N ASP A 233 22.52 -31.84 -1.00
CA ASP A 233 22.37 -33.29 -0.89
C ASP A 233 21.31 -33.71 0.15
N VAL A 234 21.30 -33.08 1.32
CA VAL A 234 20.32 -33.35 2.40
C VAL A 234 18.91 -32.96 1.96
N LEU A 235 18.74 -31.75 1.41
CA LEU A 235 17.45 -31.27 0.94
C LEU A 235 16.88 -32.18 -0.17
N ARG A 236 17.74 -32.60 -1.10
CA ARG A 236 17.38 -33.54 -2.17
C ARG A 236 16.96 -34.90 -1.61
N ALA A 237 17.72 -35.44 -0.66
CA ALA A 237 17.42 -36.73 -0.03
C ALA A 237 16.10 -36.69 0.76
N VAL A 238 15.79 -35.58 1.44
CA VAL A 238 14.53 -35.42 2.15
C VAL A 238 13.35 -35.36 1.18
N LEU A 239 13.49 -34.63 0.08
CA LEU A 239 12.43 -34.55 -0.92
C LEU A 239 12.23 -35.88 -1.66
N ALA A 240 13.30 -36.60 -2.01
CA ALA A 240 13.25 -37.90 -2.68
C ALA A 240 12.78 -39.06 -1.77
N LYS A 241 12.68 -38.85 -0.44
CA LYS A 241 12.33 -39.91 0.49
C LYS A 241 10.89 -40.40 0.28
N HIS A 242 10.73 -41.69 0.01
CA HIS A 242 9.41 -42.34 -0.05
C HIS A 242 8.81 -42.49 1.36
N LEU A 243 7.55 -42.13 1.53
CA LEU A 243 6.82 -42.20 2.80
C LEU A 243 5.80 -43.36 2.76
N PRO A 244 6.03 -44.49 3.44
CA PRO A 244 5.11 -45.65 3.40
C PRO A 244 3.72 -45.30 3.92
N GLU A 245 2.67 -45.63 3.17
CA GLU A 245 1.26 -45.32 3.52
C GLU A 245 0.83 -45.95 4.86
N GLU A 246 1.34 -47.15 5.17
CA GLU A 246 1.03 -47.87 6.42
C GLU A 246 1.49 -47.13 7.69
N SER A 247 2.43 -46.21 7.58
CA SER A 247 2.96 -45.43 8.72
C SER A 247 2.38 -44.02 8.82
N GLN A 248 1.50 -43.64 7.90
CA GLN A 248 0.87 -42.32 7.90
C GLN A 248 -0.35 -42.29 8.85
N PRO A 249 -0.60 -41.16 9.54
CA PRO A 249 -1.81 -40.97 10.33
C PRO A 249 -3.11 -41.17 9.53
N ALA A 250 -4.22 -41.45 10.21
CA ALA A 250 -5.48 -41.80 9.54
C ALA A 250 -6.20 -40.58 8.95
N SER A 251 -6.14 -39.41 9.60
CA SER A 251 -6.83 -38.19 9.17
C SER A 251 -5.95 -37.25 8.33
N LYS A 252 -6.57 -36.45 7.45
CA LYS A 252 -5.90 -35.42 6.61
C LYS A 252 -5.14 -34.40 7.46
N GLU A 253 -5.74 -33.95 8.57
CA GLU A 253 -5.17 -32.98 9.50
C GLU A 253 -3.94 -33.53 10.24
N GLU A 254 -4.00 -34.76 10.77
CA GLU A 254 -2.85 -35.37 11.43
C GLU A 254 -1.72 -35.67 10.44
N ARG A 255 -2.04 -36.01 9.19
CA ARG A 255 -1.04 -36.13 8.11
C ARG A 255 -0.38 -34.78 7.81
N ASN A 256 -1.14 -33.69 7.73
CA ASN A 256 -0.58 -32.34 7.56
C ASN A 256 0.33 -31.95 8.74
N ALA A 257 0.01 -32.40 9.96
CA ALA A 257 0.83 -32.16 11.15
C ALA A 257 2.07 -33.07 11.27
N TRP A 258 2.17 -34.13 10.45
CA TRP A 258 3.22 -35.15 10.54
C TRP A 258 4.62 -34.56 10.22
N PRO A 259 5.65 -34.84 11.04
CA PRO A 259 6.98 -34.24 10.86
C PRO A 259 7.60 -34.46 9.48
N TRP A 260 7.40 -35.62 8.85
CA TRP A 260 7.97 -35.90 7.52
C TRP A 260 7.38 -34.99 6.43
N TRP A 261 6.09 -34.69 6.47
CA TRP A 261 5.47 -33.74 5.56
C TRP A 261 5.96 -32.32 5.82
N LYS A 262 6.19 -31.94 7.09
CA LYS A 262 6.83 -30.66 7.44
C LYS A 262 8.26 -30.55 6.89
N CYS A 263 9.05 -31.62 6.98
CA CYS A 263 10.42 -31.64 6.43
C CYS A 263 10.41 -31.47 4.90
N LYS A 264 9.58 -32.22 4.18
CA LYS A 264 9.42 -32.08 2.71
C LYS A 264 8.97 -30.66 2.34
N LYS A 265 8.01 -30.10 3.09
CA LYS A 265 7.52 -28.73 2.91
C LYS A 265 8.65 -27.71 3.03
N TRP A 266 9.44 -27.77 4.10
CA TRP A 266 10.56 -26.85 4.28
C TRP A 266 11.65 -27.05 3.24
N ALA A 267 11.94 -28.29 2.85
CA ALA A 267 12.92 -28.58 1.81
C ALA A 267 12.52 -27.99 0.45
N ALA A 268 11.27 -28.20 0.04
CA ALA A 268 10.72 -27.59 -1.17
C ALA A 268 10.74 -26.06 -1.08
N GLN A 269 10.26 -25.49 0.03
CA GLN A 269 10.22 -24.04 0.24
C GLN A 269 11.61 -23.37 0.16
N ILE A 270 12.64 -23.97 0.77
CA ILE A 270 14.01 -23.45 0.72
C ILE A 270 14.52 -23.48 -0.72
N MET A 271 14.33 -24.60 -1.42
CA MET A 271 14.82 -24.75 -2.78
C MET A 271 14.11 -23.83 -3.77
N THR A 272 12.79 -23.66 -3.66
CA THR A 272 12.04 -22.69 -4.47
C THR A 272 12.52 -21.26 -4.21
N ARG A 273 12.81 -20.89 -2.95
CA ARG A 273 13.37 -19.57 -2.60
C ARG A 273 14.77 -19.33 -3.15
N LEU A 274 15.63 -20.36 -3.11
CA LEU A 274 16.96 -20.27 -3.71
C LEU A 274 16.87 -20.16 -5.23
N PHE A 275 15.93 -20.88 -5.85
CA PHE A 275 15.68 -20.79 -7.28
C PHE A 275 15.18 -19.39 -7.66
N SER A 276 14.18 -18.84 -6.97
CA SER A 276 13.65 -17.51 -7.33
C SER A 276 14.71 -16.40 -7.21
N ARG A 277 15.69 -16.55 -6.31
CA ARG A 277 16.74 -15.54 -6.08
C ARG A 277 18.01 -15.75 -6.91
N TYR A 278 18.41 -16.99 -7.17
CA TYR A 278 19.69 -17.34 -7.78
C TYR A 278 19.56 -18.20 -9.04
N GLY A 279 18.34 -18.50 -9.47
CA GLY A 279 18.06 -19.30 -10.64
C GLY A 279 18.49 -18.62 -11.93
N ILE A 280 18.24 -17.31 -12.06
CA ILE A 280 18.55 -16.55 -13.27
C ILE A 280 19.79 -15.67 -13.01
N PRO A 281 20.97 -16.00 -13.58
CA PRO A 281 22.20 -15.27 -13.29
C PRO A 281 22.21 -13.82 -13.80
N SER A 282 21.32 -13.43 -14.72
CA SER A 282 21.18 -12.05 -15.18
C SER A 282 20.53 -11.15 -14.12
N TYR A 283 19.70 -11.70 -13.23
CA TYR A 283 18.98 -10.97 -12.18
C TYR A 283 19.77 -10.87 -10.86
N ALA A 284 20.90 -11.58 -10.76
CA ALA A 284 21.74 -11.58 -9.58
C ALA A 284 22.71 -10.38 -9.56
N GLU A 285 22.91 -9.79 -8.37
CA GLU A 285 23.96 -8.79 -8.11
C GLU A 285 25.34 -9.29 -8.53
N GLU A 286 26.25 -8.38 -8.90
CA GLU A 286 27.60 -8.73 -9.38
C GLU A 286 28.36 -9.64 -8.40
N GLU A 287 28.18 -9.44 -7.09
CA GLU A 287 28.84 -10.21 -6.03
C GLU A 287 28.37 -11.67 -5.94
N VAL A 288 27.15 -11.99 -6.39
CA VAL A 288 26.52 -13.32 -6.23
C VAL A 288 26.32 -14.03 -7.58
N LYS A 289 26.71 -13.39 -8.67
CA LYS A 289 26.54 -13.88 -10.05
C LYS A 289 27.24 -15.21 -10.33
N GLU A 290 28.42 -15.45 -9.72
CA GLU A 290 29.13 -16.73 -9.84
C GLU A 290 28.38 -17.87 -9.17
N PHE A 291 27.80 -17.62 -7.99
CA PHE A 291 26.97 -18.60 -7.29
C PHE A 291 25.67 -18.86 -8.05
N ALA A 292 25.01 -17.83 -8.59
CA ALA A 292 23.82 -17.98 -9.41
C ALA A 292 24.07 -18.88 -10.63
N LYS A 293 25.20 -18.69 -11.33
CA LYS A 293 25.63 -19.58 -12.43
C LYS A 293 25.84 -21.03 -11.96
N TYR A 294 26.50 -21.22 -10.81
CA TYR A 294 26.68 -22.56 -10.25
C TYR A 294 25.35 -23.22 -9.90
N PHE A 295 24.44 -22.49 -9.26
CA PHE A 295 23.13 -22.96 -8.84
C PHE A 295 22.26 -23.34 -10.04
N SER A 296 22.17 -22.47 -11.05
CA SER A 296 21.34 -22.70 -12.24
C SER A 296 21.82 -23.89 -13.07
N GLN A 297 23.13 -24.06 -13.24
CA GLN A 297 23.70 -25.11 -14.09
C GLN A 297 23.83 -26.47 -13.39
N ASN A 298 24.12 -26.47 -12.08
CA ASN A 298 24.49 -27.71 -11.38
C ASN A 298 23.49 -28.14 -10.31
N VAL A 299 22.79 -27.22 -9.65
CA VAL A 299 21.93 -27.55 -8.49
C VAL A 299 20.47 -27.70 -8.92
N ALA A 300 19.90 -26.70 -9.58
CA ALA A 300 18.48 -26.70 -9.98
C ALA A 300 18.09 -27.94 -10.84
N PRO A 301 18.88 -28.36 -11.86
CA PRO A 301 18.56 -29.56 -12.65
C PRO A 301 18.47 -30.85 -11.85
N GLN A 302 19.28 -30.99 -10.78
CA GLN A 302 19.31 -32.20 -9.95
C GLN A 302 18.08 -32.34 -9.04
N PHE A 303 17.37 -31.23 -8.79
CA PHE A 303 16.17 -31.22 -7.95
C PHE A 303 14.88 -31.50 -8.73
N LEU A 304 14.88 -31.38 -10.06
CA LEU A 304 13.70 -31.64 -10.89
C LEU A 304 13.15 -33.06 -10.72
N GLY A 305 14.02 -34.07 -10.68
CA GLY A 305 13.60 -35.46 -10.49
C GLY A 305 12.76 -35.66 -9.21
N PRO A 306 13.31 -35.37 -8.01
CA PRO A 306 12.58 -35.45 -6.74
C PRO A 306 11.32 -34.59 -6.68
N VAL A 307 11.30 -33.42 -7.32
CA VAL A 307 10.12 -32.55 -7.41
C VAL A 307 9.03 -33.23 -8.24
N CYS A 308 9.34 -33.71 -9.44
CA CYS A 308 8.40 -34.42 -10.31
C CYS A 308 7.88 -35.71 -9.68
N GLU A 309 8.74 -36.48 -9.00
CA GLU A 309 8.32 -37.67 -8.24
C GLU A 309 7.34 -37.33 -7.12
N THR A 310 7.56 -36.20 -6.43
CA THR A 310 6.65 -35.71 -5.38
C THR A 310 5.31 -35.26 -5.97
N LEU A 311 5.32 -34.60 -7.13
CA LEU A 311 4.11 -34.21 -7.84
C LEU A 311 3.32 -35.43 -8.38
N ASN A 312 4.00 -36.54 -8.68
CA ASN A 312 3.36 -37.78 -9.12
C ASN A 312 2.64 -38.57 -8.00
N LEU A 313 2.78 -38.17 -6.73
CA LEU A 313 2.11 -38.84 -5.62
C LEU A 313 0.59 -38.76 -5.75
N ARG A 314 0.03 -37.56 -5.98
CA ARG A 314 -1.43 -37.37 -6.11
C ARG A 314 -2.03 -38.11 -7.31
N PRO A 315 -1.49 -38.00 -8.54
CA PRO A 315 -1.98 -38.75 -9.69
C PRO A 315 -1.91 -40.27 -9.50
N SER A 316 -0.95 -40.76 -8.70
CA SER A 316 -0.80 -42.18 -8.38
C SER A 316 -1.74 -42.67 -7.26
N GLY A 317 -2.61 -41.79 -6.74
CA GLY A 317 -3.54 -42.10 -5.64
C GLY A 317 -2.93 -42.01 -4.24
N GLN A 318 -1.68 -41.55 -4.11
CA GLN A 318 -1.01 -41.36 -2.83
C GLN A 318 -1.25 -39.96 -2.26
N PHE A 319 -1.19 -39.85 -0.93
CA PHE A 319 -1.38 -38.57 -0.24
C PHE A 319 -0.16 -37.65 -0.40
N CYS A 320 -0.41 -36.35 -0.63
CA CYS A 320 0.57 -35.29 -0.54
C CYS A 320 -0.11 -34.01 -0.05
N THR A 321 0.50 -33.30 0.89
CA THR A 321 -0.07 -32.08 1.49
C THR A 321 -0.09 -30.92 0.48
N ASP A 322 -1.11 -30.06 0.54
CA ASP A 322 -1.26 -28.90 -0.37
C ASP A 322 -0.01 -28.03 -0.40
N ARG A 323 0.55 -27.66 0.76
CA ARG A 323 1.76 -26.84 0.83
C ARG A 323 2.98 -27.42 0.11
N VAL A 324 3.13 -28.74 0.08
CA VAL A 324 4.25 -29.37 -0.63
C VAL A 324 4.02 -29.30 -2.14
N VAL A 325 2.79 -29.57 -2.59
CA VAL A 325 2.42 -29.47 -4.00
C VAL A 325 2.60 -28.03 -4.50
N HIS A 326 2.11 -27.04 -3.74
CA HIS A 326 2.30 -25.62 -4.02
C HIS A 326 3.79 -25.26 -4.26
N TYR A 327 4.69 -25.59 -3.32
CA TYR A 327 6.12 -25.28 -3.49
C TYR A 327 6.77 -26.04 -4.63
N CYS A 328 6.35 -27.29 -4.88
CA CYS A 328 6.85 -28.08 -6.00
C CYS A 328 6.38 -27.51 -7.35
N LEU A 329 5.13 -27.08 -7.48
CA LEU A 329 4.62 -26.42 -8.69
C LEU A 329 5.35 -25.09 -8.94
N ASN A 330 5.53 -24.25 -7.91
CA ASN A 330 6.30 -23.01 -8.04
C ASN A 330 7.79 -23.27 -8.39
N PHE A 331 8.36 -24.39 -7.95
CA PHE A 331 9.71 -24.78 -8.37
C PHE A 331 9.75 -25.14 -9.86
N VAL A 332 8.71 -25.84 -10.36
CA VAL A 332 8.58 -26.18 -11.77
C VAL A 332 8.35 -24.93 -12.63
N ASP A 333 7.57 -23.97 -12.13
CA ASP A 333 7.32 -22.68 -12.79
C ASP A 333 8.63 -21.93 -13.08
N LEU A 334 9.47 -21.76 -12.06
CA LEU A 334 10.83 -21.19 -12.22
C LEU A 334 11.73 -22.04 -13.13
N ALA A 335 11.51 -23.35 -13.19
CA ALA A 335 12.27 -24.26 -14.04
C ALA A 335 11.88 -24.18 -15.53
N VAL A 336 10.69 -23.69 -15.85
CA VAL A 336 10.27 -23.45 -17.24
C VAL A 336 11.05 -22.28 -17.84
N GLU A 337 11.43 -21.30 -17.03
CA GLU A 337 12.14 -20.09 -17.47
C GLU A 337 13.59 -20.35 -17.91
N LEU A 338 14.30 -21.24 -17.21
CA LEU A 338 15.68 -21.58 -17.52
C LEU A 338 15.79 -22.66 -18.61
N ALA A 339 16.67 -22.44 -19.58
CA ALA A 339 16.87 -23.34 -20.71
C ALA A 339 17.32 -24.75 -20.29
N ASP A 340 18.33 -24.83 -19.40
CA ASP A 340 18.92 -26.11 -18.99
C ASP A 340 17.95 -26.99 -18.19
N THR A 341 17.08 -26.39 -17.38
CA THR A 341 16.04 -27.12 -16.66
C THR A 341 14.85 -27.44 -17.57
N TYR A 342 14.48 -26.53 -18.48
CA TYR A 342 13.37 -26.76 -19.40
C TYR A 342 13.62 -27.94 -20.35
N LYS A 343 14.86 -28.12 -20.84
CA LYS A 343 15.24 -29.30 -21.66
C LYS A 343 14.94 -30.63 -20.95
N LEU A 344 15.15 -30.67 -19.64
CA LEU A 344 14.87 -31.86 -18.83
C LEU A 344 13.36 -31.99 -18.52
N LEU A 345 12.66 -30.87 -18.41
CA LEU A 345 11.24 -30.81 -18.09
C LEU A 345 10.33 -31.10 -19.29
N LYS A 346 10.73 -30.67 -20.49
CA LYS A 346 9.99 -30.79 -21.76
C LYS A 346 9.31 -32.14 -21.98
N PRO A 347 9.99 -33.31 -21.86
CA PRO A 347 9.34 -34.61 -22.07
C PRO A 347 8.27 -34.96 -21.01
N HIS A 348 8.24 -34.24 -19.89
CA HIS A 348 7.31 -34.44 -18.79
C HIS A 348 6.19 -33.39 -18.73
N MET A 349 6.22 -32.36 -19.60
CA MET A 349 5.24 -31.27 -19.58
C MET A 349 3.82 -31.75 -19.79
N GLU A 350 3.59 -32.73 -20.68
CA GLU A 350 2.26 -33.31 -20.88
C GLU A 350 1.69 -33.93 -19.58
N PHE A 351 2.52 -34.68 -18.86
CA PHE A 351 2.16 -35.26 -17.58
C PHE A 351 1.88 -34.18 -16.52
N LEU A 352 2.75 -33.18 -16.42
CA LEU A 352 2.62 -32.10 -15.43
C LEU A 352 1.37 -31.26 -15.69
N LEU A 353 1.10 -30.88 -16.94
CA LEU A 353 -0.07 -30.08 -17.27
C LEU A 353 -1.37 -30.88 -17.12
N TYR A 354 -1.43 -32.10 -17.66
CA TYR A 354 -2.71 -32.82 -17.78
C TYR A 354 -3.02 -33.74 -16.59
N LYS A 355 -2.00 -34.26 -15.89
CA LYS A 355 -2.19 -35.19 -14.77
C LYS A 355 -1.93 -34.56 -13.42
N VAL A 356 -1.18 -33.46 -13.34
CA VAL A 356 -0.91 -32.76 -12.07
C VAL A 356 -1.69 -31.46 -11.98
N CYS A 357 -1.46 -30.52 -12.91
CA CYS A 357 -2.05 -29.17 -12.85
C CYS A 357 -3.56 -29.21 -13.09
N PHE A 358 -4.02 -29.88 -14.15
CA PHE A 358 -5.44 -29.91 -14.49
C PHE A 358 -6.32 -30.46 -13.35
N PRO A 359 -6.01 -31.61 -12.72
CA PRO A 359 -6.78 -32.07 -11.56
C PRO A 359 -6.64 -31.18 -10.32
N ALA A 360 -5.51 -30.49 -10.13
CA ALA A 360 -5.32 -29.55 -9.03
C ALA A 360 -6.17 -28.27 -9.20
N MET A 361 -6.57 -27.92 -10.42
CA MET A 361 -7.42 -26.77 -10.72
C MET A 361 -8.93 -27.08 -10.69
N CYS A 362 -9.29 -28.37 -10.76
CA CYS A 362 -10.67 -28.84 -10.69
C CYS A 362 -11.30 -28.55 -9.33
N LEU A 363 -12.59 -28.21 -9.33
CA LEU A 363 -13.37 -28.09 -8.09
C LEU A 363 -13.39 -29.41 -7.33
N THR A 364 -13.16 -29.32 -6.02
CA THR A 364 -13.26 -30.48 -5.13
C THR A 364 -14.70 -30.68 -4.66
N GLU A 365 -14.99 -31.85 -4.12
CA GLU A 365 -16.29 -32.14 -3.49
C GLU A 365 -16.56 -31.20 -2.29
N GLU A 366 -15.50 -30.80 -1.58
CA GLU A 366 -15.57 -29.82 -0.48
C GLU A 366 -16.08 -28.46 -1.04
N ASP A 367 -15.53 -27.99 -2.17
CA ASP A 367 -15.94 -26.73 -2.80
C ASP A 367 -17.38 -26.75 -3.33
N ILE A 368 -17.85 -27.89 -3.86
CA ILE A 368 -19.23 -28.04 -4.35
C ILE A 368 -20.22 -28.02 -3.18
N GLN A 369 -19.89 -28.70 -2.08
CA GLN A 369 -20.72 -28.71 -0.87
C GLN A 369 -20.78 -27.32 -0.23
N GLU A 370 -19.67 -26.60 -0.24
CA GLU A 370 -19.59 -25.21 0.21
C GLU A 370 -20.46 -24.31 -0.68
N PHE A 371 -20.33 -24.40 -2.01
CA PHE A 371 -21.16 -23.65 -2.97
C PHE A 371 -22.68 -23.86 -2.75
N GLU A 372 -23.10 -25.09 -2.44
CA GLU A 372 -24.52 -25.43 -2.29
C GLU A 372 -25.10 -25.12 -0.90
N ASN A 373 -24.32 -25.36 0.16
CA ASN A 373 -24.81 -25.30 1.54
C ASN A 373 -24.42 -24.00 2.27
N ASP A 374 -23.31 -23.39 1.89
CA ASP A 374 -22.81 -22.14 2.46
C ASP A 374 -22.21 -21.22 1.37
N PRO A 375 -23.07 -20.67 0.49
CA PRO A 375 -22.62 -19.85 -0.63
C PRO A 375 -21.93 -18.55 -0.19
N HIS A 376 -22.11 -18.10 1.05
CA HIS A 376 -21.41 -16.94 1.59
C HIS A 376 -19.94 -17.28 1.82
N GLU A 377 -19.64 -18.34 2.57
CA GLU A 377 -18.26 -18.80 2.81
C GLU A 377 -17.52 -19.08 1.49
N PHE A 378 -18.21 -19.70 0.51
CA PHE A 378 -17.63 -19.93 -0.81
C PHE A 378 -17.16 -18.65 -1.51
N VAL A 379 -17.96 -17.58 -1.44
CA VAL A 379 -17.63 -16.28 -2.03
C VAL A 379 -16.46 -15.62 -1.28
N HIS A 380 -16.50 -15.62 0.06
CA HIS A 380 -15.42 -15.08 0.88
C HIS A 380 -14.10 -15.80 0.59
N LYS A 381 -14.10 -17.13 0.55
CA LYS A 381 -12.92 -17.94 0.24
C LYS A 381 -12.35 -17.69 -1.16
N GLN A 382 -13.20 -17.46 -2.16
CA GLN A 382 -12.77 -17.15 -3.53
C GLN A 382 -12.21 -15.74 -3.71
N ASN A 383 -12.69 -14.78 -2.92
CA ASN A 383 -12.24 -13.39 -3.00
C ASN A 383 -11.16 -13.04 -1.97
N SER A 384 -10.80 -13.95 -1.05
CA SER A 384 -9.79 -13.71 -0.02
C SER A 384 -8.36 -13.83 -0.58
N PRO A 385 -7.58 -12.73 -0.62
CA PRO A 385 -6.19 -12.77 -1.11
C PRO A 385 -5.28 -13.67 -0.24
N LEU A 386 -5.65 -13.87 1.03
CA LEU A 386 -4.92 -14.71 1.98
C LEU A 386 -5.15 -16.21 1.75
N ALA A 387 -6.34 -16.59 1.25
CA ALA A 387 -6.68 -17.98 0.95
C ALA A 387 -5.83 -18.54 -0.20
N ASP A 388 -5.52 -17.70 -1.18
CA ASP A 388 -4.77 -18.05 -2.40
C ASP A 388 -3.29 -18.33 -2.17
N PHE A 389 -2.67 -17.75 -1.13
CA PHE A 389 -1.21 -17.69 -0.99
C PHE A 389 -0.51 -19.05 -0.88
N TYR A 390 -1.23 -20.10 -0.46
CA TYR A 390 -0.68 -21.46 -0.33
C TYR A 390 -1.51 -22.54 -1.04
N ASP A 391 -2.45 -22.14 -1.90
CA ASP A 391 -3.31 -23.07 -2.62
C ASP A 391 -2.56 -23.67 -3.84
N PRO A 392 -2.46 -25.01 -3.97
CA PRO A 392 -1.99 -25.67 -5.18
C PRO A 392 -2.72 -25.28 -6.46
N ARG A 393 -4.00 -24.89 -6.37
CA ARG A 393 -4.81 -24.45 -7.51
C ARG A 393 -4.19 -23.25 -8.18
N MET A 394 -3.87 -22.21 -7.41
CA MET A 394 -3.24 -20.99 -7.93
C MET A 394 -1.86 -21.27 -8.51
N SER A 395 -1.03 -22.06 -7.82
CA SER A 395 0.27 -22.50 -8.36
C SER A 395 0.16 -23.26 -9.69
N ALA A 396 -0.90 -24.07 -9.86
CA ALA A 396 -1.16 -24.78 -11.11
C ALA A 396 -1.58 -23.83 -12.23
N ILE A 397 -2.44 -22.84 -11.94
CA ILE A 397 -2.84 -21.80 -12.90
C ILE A 397 -1.60 -21.01 -13.34
N THR A 398 -0.81 -20.51 -12.39
CA THR A 398 0.43 -19.77 -12.68
C THR A 398 1.37 -20.56 -13.58
N LEU A 399 1.65 -21.82 -13.23
CA LEU A 399 2.54 -22.67 -14.04
C LEU A 399 2.01 -22.88 -15.47
N VAL A 400 0.70 -23.11 -15.64
CA VAL A 400 0.09 -23.27 -16.97
C VAL A 400 0.24 -21.98 -17.78
N THR A 401 -0.05 -20.83 -17.19
CA THR A 401 0.07 -19.51 -17.84
C THR A 401 1.51 -19.20 -18.21
N SER A 402 2.47 -19.36 -17.29
CA SER A 402 3.90 -19.19 -17.55
C SER A 402 4.41 -20.13 -18.65
N ALA A 403 3.99 -21.40 -18.64
CA ALA A 403 4.38 -22.37 -19.67
C ALA A 403 3.90 -21.97 -21.07
N VAL A 404 2.68 -21.46 -21.18
CA VAL A 404 2.16 -20.95 -22.46
C VAL A 404 2.84 -19.64 -22.86
N LYS A 405 3.11 -18.73 -21.91
CA LYS A 405 3.78 -17.44 -22.14
C LYS A 405 5.21 -17.62 -22.63
N TYR A 406 6.00 -18.46 -21.97
CA TYR A 406 7.44 -18.61 -22.24
C TYR A 406 7.78 -19.68 -23.28
N ARG A 407 6.94 -20.72 -23.41
CA ARG A 407 7.18 -21.88 -24.29
C ARG A 407 5.98 -22.18 -25.20
N PRO A 408 5.40 -21.19 -25.92
CA PRO A 408 4.17 -21.35 -26.69
C PRO A 408 4.29 -22.38 -27.83
N LYS A 409 5.47 -22.52 -28.45
CA LYS A 409 5.72 -23.47 -29.56
C LYS A 409 5.45 -24.92 -29.17
N ASP A 410 5.82 -25.28 -27.94
CA ASP A 410 5.70 -26.66 -27.43
C ASP A 410 4.37 -26.90 -26.72
N ILE A 411 3.85 -25.91 -26.01
CA ILE A 411 2.77 -26.11 -25.03
C ILE A 411 1.40 -25.69 -25.55
N MET A 412 1.32 -24.57 -26.28
CA MET A 412 0.04 -23.91 -26.57
C MET A 412 -0.91 -24.80 -27.39
N GLN A 413 -0.48 -25.31 -28.55
CA GLN A 413 -1.34 -26.12 -29.43
C GLN A 413 -1.76 -27.45 -28.78
N PRO A 414 -0.86 -28.25 -28.18
CA PRO A 414 -1.27 -29.47 -27.46
C PRO A 414 -2.26 -29.21 -26.33
N LEU A 415 -2.04 -28.15 -25.53
CA LEU A 415 -2.92 -27.80 -24.42
C LEU A 415 -4.31 -27.41 -24.93
N LEU A 416 -4.40 -26.52 -25.92
CA LEU A 416 -5.69 -26.13 -26.51
C LEU A 416 -6.43 -27.33 -27.13
N GLY A 417 -5.69 -28.26 -27.76
CA GLY A 417 -6.25 -29.51 -28.28
C GLY A 417 -6.85 -30.38 -27.17
N PHE A 418 -6.13 -30.55 -26.06
CA PHE A 418 -6.62 -31.28 -24.88
C PHE A 418 -7.89 -30.64 -24.29
N LEU A 419 -7.91 -29.31 -24.11
CA LEU A 419 -9.07 -28.60 -23.57
C LEU A 419 -10.29 -28.71 -24.51
N THR A 420 -10.07 -28.55 -25.81
CA THR A 420 -11.13 -28.67 -26.83
C THR A 420 -11.70 -30.09 -26.89
N GLU A 421 -10.87 -31.12 -26.68
CA GLU A 421 -11.32 -32.51 -26.60
C GLU A 421 -12.27 -32.70 -25.42
N ILE A 422 -11.97 -32.12 -24.25
CA ILE A 422 -12.84 -32.17 -23.07
C ILE A 422 -14.21 -31.53 -23.38
N LEU A 423 -14.22 -30.33 -23.96
CA LEU A 423 -15.45 -29.63 -24.33
C LEU A 423 -16.27 -30.42 -25.37
N THR A 424 -15.60 -30.99 -26.37
CA THR A 424 -16.25 -31.81 -27.41
C THR A 424 -16.84 -33.09 -26.80
N ARG A 425 -16.10 -33.76 -25.92
CA ARG A 425 -16.56 -34.94 -25.19
C ARG A 425 -17.78 -34.62 -24.33
N TYR A 426 -17.75 -33.49 -23.63
CA TYR A 426 -18.88 -33.03 -22.82
C TYR A 426 -20.14 -32.81 -23.66
N ASN A 427 -20.02 -32.13 -24.81
CA ASN A 427 -21.15 -31.83 -25.69
C ASN A 427 -21.75 -33.08 -26.35
N THR A 428 -20.93 -34.08 -26.65
CA THR A 428 -21.36 -35.34 -27.30
C THR A 428 -21.87 -36.41 -26.31
N THR A 429 -21.56 -36.26 -25.02
CA THR A 429 -22.01 -37.17 -23.95
C THR A 429 -23.45 -36.87 -23.53
N GLU A 430 -24.23 -37.93 -23.24
CA GLU A 430 -25.60 -37.81 -22.72
C GLU A 430 -25.65 -36.99 -21.43
N GLU A 431 -26.66 -36.13 -21.29
CA GLU A 431 -26.77 -35.13 -20.23
C GLU A 431 -26.58 -35.68 -18.81
N ALA A 432 -27.07 -36.89 -18.54
CA ALA A 432 -26.98 -37.55 -17.23
C ALA A 432 -25.57 -38.08 -16.87
N SER A 433 -24.63 -38.12 -17.81
CA SER A 433 -23.28 -38.67 -17.63
C SER A 433 -22.17 -37.64 -17.92
N ARG A 434 -22.55 -36.37 -18.06
CA ARG A 434 -21.62 -35.28 -18.32
C ARG A 434 -20.75 -35.01 -17.09
N ASN A 435 -19.45 -34.88 -17.32
CA ASN A 435 -18.52 -34.45 -16.28
C ASN A 435 -18.46 -32.92 -16.23
N HIS A 436 -19.29 -32.32 -15.37
CA HIS A 436 -19.36 -30.87 -15.20
C HIS A 436 -18.08 -30.26 -14.62
N ILE A 437 -17.34 -31.00 -13.80
CA ILE A 437 -16.11 -30.53 -13.15
C ILE A 437 -14.98 -30.38 -14.17
N GLU A 438 -14.80 -31.38 -15.04
CA GLU A 438 -13.79 -31.29 -16.11
C GLU A 438 -14.11 -30.15 -17.10
N LYS A 439 -15.40 -29.91 -17.39
CA LYS A 439 -15.80 -28.77 -18.22
C LYS A 439 -15.47 -27.45 -17.54
N ASP A 440 -15.83 -27.27 -16.27
CA ASP A 440 -15.51 -26.05 -15.51
C ASP A 440 -14.00 -25.77 -15.53
N CYS A 441 -13.19 -26.78 -15.22
CA CYS A 441 -11.74 -26.64 -15.22
C CYS A 441 -11.19 -26.30 -16.61
N ALA A 442 -11.76 -26.86 -17.68
CA ALA A 442 -11.34 -26.51 -19.04
C ALA A 442 -11.61 -25.04 -19.35
N LEU A 443 -12.77 -24.52 -18.95
CA LEU A 443 -13.11 -23.10 -19.11
C LEU A 443 -12.22 -22.20 -18.23
N LEU A 444 -11.93 -22.61 -16.99
CA LEU A 444 -10.97 -21.91 -16.12
C LEU A 444 -9.60 -21.75 -16.79
N VAL A 445 -9.07 -22.81 -17.41
CA VAL A 445 -7.78 -22.73 -18.12
C VAL A 445 -7.87 -21.82 -19.34
N PHE A 446 -8.94 -21.91 -20.14
CA PHE A 446 -9.13 -20.97 -21.26
C PHE A 446 -9.16 -19.51 -20.80
N GLY A 447 -9.96 -19.20 -19.77
CA GLY A 447 -10.04 -17.85 -19.22
C GLY A 447 -8.75 -17.37 -18.55
N SER A 448 -7.96 -18.26 -17.95
CA SER A 448 -6.65 -17.90 -17.38
C SER A 448 -5.59 -17.58 -18.45
N LEU A 449 -5.84 -17.96 -19.70
CA LEU A 449 -4.99 -17.69 -20.85
C LEU A 449 -5.55 -16.57 -21.74
N SER A 450 -6.59 -15.85 -21.30
CA SER A 450 -7.33 -14.91 -22.17
C SER A 450 -6.45 -13.81 -22.74
N GLU A 451 -5.59 -13.19 -21.93
CA GLU A 451 -4.65 -12.15 -22.37
C GLU A 451 -3.76 -12.63 -23.52
N ILE A 452 -3.15 -13.82 -23.37
CA ILE A 452 -2.25 -14.41 -24.36
C ILE A 452 -3.02 -14.80 -25.65
N LEU A 453 -4.25 -15.29 -25.50
CA LEU A 453 -5.09 -15.72 -26.63
C LEU A 453 -5.65 -14.53 -27.40
N LEU A 454 -6.03 -13.44 -26.73
CA LEU A 454 -6.55 -12.22 -27.34
C LEU A 454 -5.45 -11.44 -28.06
N ALA A 455 -4.23 -11.40 -27.52
CA ALA A 455 -3.08 -10.76 -28.17
C ALA A 455 -2.77 -11.36 -29.56
N LYS A 456 -3.06 -12.67 -29.76
CA LYS A 456 -2.75 -13.37 -31.00
C LYS A 456 -3.96 -13.47 -31.92
N LYS A 457 -3.98 -12.67 -33.01
CA LYS A 457 -5.05 -12.61 -34.03
C LYS A 457 -5.60 -13.98 -34.47
N LYS A 458 -4.72 -14.97 -34.67
CA LYS A 458 -5.11 -16.34 -35.06
C LYS A 458 -6.12 -16.94 -34.06
N TYR A 459 -5.83 -16.85 -32.76
CA TYR A 459 -6.66 -17.43 -31.72
C TYR A 459 -7.84 -16.52 -31.39
N ALA A 460 -7.64 -15.20 -31.38
CA ALA A 460 -8.70 -14.21 -31.15
C ALA A 460 -9.93 -14.45 -32.05
N SER A 461 -9.70 -14.82 -33.32
CA SER A 461 -10.79 -15.13 -34.27
C SER A 461 -11.58 -16.41 -33.98
N GLU A 462 -11.00 -17.35 -33.22
CA GLU A 462 -11.64 -18.62 -32.85
C GLU A 462 -12.37 -18.51 -31.49
N LEU A 463 -12.05 -17.51 -30.67
CA LEU A 463 -12.63 -17.33 -29.33
C LEU A 463 -14.14 -17.05 -29.34
N GLU A 464 -14.64 -16.33 -30.34
CA GLU A 464 -16.08 -16.12 -30.51
C GLU A 464 -16.82 -17.47 -30.64
N GLY A 465 -16.27 -18.38 -31.44
CA GLY A 465 -16.82 -19.73 -31.59
C GLY A 465 -16.81 -20.52 -30.29
N LEU A 466 -15.77 -20.39 -29.47
CA LEU A 466 -15.69 -21.01 -28.14
C LEU A 466 -16.78 -20.45 -27.20
N MET A 467 -16.93 -19.12 -27.14
CA MET A 467 -17.93 -18.45 -26.29
C MET A 467 -19.34 -18.89 -26.67
N VAL A 468 -19.69 -18.86 -27.96
CA VAL A 468 -21.04 -19.21 -28.45
C VAL A 468 -21.33 -20.70 -28.27
N SER A 469 -20.37 -21.58 -28.56
CA SER A 469 -20.58 -23.03 -28.53
C SER A 469 -20.56 -23.65 -27.14
N SER A 470 -19.72 -23.11 -26.24
CA SER A 470 -19.38 -23.77 -24.98
C SER A 470 -19.81 -22.98 -23.75
N VAL A 471 -19.81 -21.64 -23.80
CA VAL A 471 -20.10 -20.76 -22.66
C VAL A 471 -21.57 -20.28 -22.65
N PHE A 472 -22.11 -19.83 -23.79
CA PHE A 472 -23.50 -19.33 -23.86
C PHE A 472 -24.55 -20.35 -23.36
N PRO A 473 -24.45 -21.65 -23.68
CA PRO A 473 -25.38 -22.64 -23.15
C PRO A 473 -25.32 -22.79 -21.62
N ASP A 474 -24.17 -22.52 -21.00
CA ASP A 474 -23.97 -22.73 -19.57
C ASP A 474 -24.72 -21.73 -18.70
N PHE A 475 -25.05 -20.53 -19.20
CA PHE A 475 -25.93 -19.57 -18.52
C PHE A 475 -27.30 -20.16 -18.16
N ASN A 476 -27.75 -21.19 -18.88
CA ASN A 476 -29.02 -21.88 -18.64
C ASN A 476 -28.84 -23.30 -18.08
N SER A 477 -27.63 -23.66 -17.64
CA SER A 477 -27.34 -24.95 -17.01
C SER A 477 -28.09 -25.09 -15.68
N GLN A 478 -28.52 -26.31 -15.34
CA GLN A 478 -29.09 -26.62 -14.03
C GLN A 478 -28.03 -26.52 -12.91
N ILE A 479 -26.75 -26.70 -13.27
CA ILE A 479 -25.61 -26.70 -12.34
C ILE A 479 -25.17 -25.26 -12.05
N GLY A 480 -25.20 -24.87 -10.76
CA GLY A 480 -24.90 -23.50 -10.33
C GLY A 480 -23.48 -23.02 -10.64
N PHE A 481 -22.46 -23.83 -10.33
CA PHE A 481 -21.07 -23.44 -10.57
C PHE A 481 -20.72 -23.28 -12.06
N LEU A 482 -21.45 -23.96 -12.98
CA LEU A 482 -21.28 -23.74 -14.42
C LEU A 482 -21.86 -22.39 -14.86
N ARG A 483 -22.99 -21.96 -14.29
CA ARG A 483 -23.52 -20.60 -14.51
C ARG A 483 -22.55 -19.55 -13.98
N CYS A 484 -21.99 -19.81 -12.79
CA CYS A 484 -20.96 -18.97 -12.17
C CYS A 484 -19.74 -18.81 -13.09
N ARG A 485 -19.21 -19.93 -13.60
CA ARG A 485 -18.08 -19.94 -14.55
C ARG A 485 -18.40 -19.22 -15.85
N ALA A 486 -19.63 -19.35 -16.36
CA ALA A 486 -20.04 -18.65 -17.58
C ALA A 486 -19.98 -17.12 -17.41
N CYS A 487 -20.42 -16.59 -16.27
CA CYS A 487 -20.25 -15.17 -15.93
C CYS A 487 -18.78 -14.78 -15.83
N TRP A 488 -17.95 -15.59 -15.15
CA TRP A 488 -16.51 -15.32 -15.05
C TRP A 488 -15.80 -15.32 -16.41
N MET A 489 -16.19 -16.19 -17.34
CA MET A 489 -15.64 -16.21 -18.71
C MET A 489 -15.91 -14.91 -19.46
N VAL A 490 -17.02 -14.23 -19.18
CA VAL A 490 -17.33 -12.92 -19.79
C VAL A 490 -16.35 -11.86 -19.33
N GLN A 491 -15.95 -11.86 -18.06
CA GLN A 491 -14.94 -10.93 -17.53
C GLN A 491 -13.61 -11.07 -18.28
N ARG A 492 -13.23 -12.31 -18.63
CA ARG A 492 -11.95 -12.61 -19.30
C ARG A 492 -11.96 -12.36 -20.80
N PHE A 493 -13.13 -12.41 -21.45
CA PHE A 493 -13.27 -12.36 -22.90
C PHE A 493 -14.19 -11.22 -23.39
N SER A 494 -14.44 -10.19 -22.57
CA SER A 494 -15.26 -9.02 -22.94
C SER A 494 -14.74 -8.32 -24.21
N ASN A 495 -13.42 -8.22 -24.34
CA ASN A 495 -12.72 -7.56 -25.45
C ASN A 495 -12.58 -8.45 -26.71
N THR A 496 -13.29 -9.58 -26.78
CA THR A 496 -13.23 -10.45 -27.96
C THR A 496 -13.84 -9.74 -29.17
N PRO A 497 -13.17 -9.72 -30.34
CA PRO A 497 -13.76 -9.15 -31.55
C PRO A 497 -14.95 -10.00 -32.01
N TRP A 498 -16.14 -9.40 -32.03
CA TRP A 498 -17.37 -10.04 -32.49
C TRP A 498 -17.51 -9.92 -34.01
N SER A 499 -17.69 -11.05 -34.71
CA SER A 499 -17.84 -11.04 -36.18
C SER A 499 -19.24 -10.68 -36.68
N ASP A 500 -20.23 -10.65 -35.79
CA ASP A 500 -21.64 -10.39 -36.10
C ASP A 500 -22.04 -8.90 -35.96
N ASP A 501 -23.19 -8.50 -36.51
CA ASP A 501 -23.78 -7.15 -36.46
C ASP A 501 -24.24 -6.73 -35.03
N GLY A 502 -23.65 -7.30 -33.97
CA GLY A 502 -23.94 -7.04 -32.56
C GLY A 502 -24.99 -7.97 -31.91
N THR A 503 -25.46 -9.03 -32.58
CA THR A 503 -26.47 -9.96 -32.00
C THR A 503 -25.87 -10.84 -30.90
N HIS A 504 -24.65 -11.35 -31.10
CA HIS A 504 -23.97 -12.15 -30.08
C HIS A 504 -23.69 -11.34 -28.81
N LEU A 505 -23.18 -10.11 -28.95
CA LEU A 505 -22.98 -9.19 -27.84
C LEU A 505 -24.30 -8.90 -27.11
N ARG A 506 -25.37 -8.54 -27.85
CA ARG A 506 -26.70 -8.33 -27.24
C ARG A 506 -27.22 -9.56 -26.49
N THR A 507 -27.03 -10.75 -27.06
CA THR A 507 -27.44 -12.01 -26.43
C THR A 507 -26.65 -12.23 -25.14
N LEU A 508 -25.35 -12.01 -25.17
CA LEU A 508 -24.48 -12.12 -24.00
C LEU A 508 -24.90 -11.15 -22.89
N THR A 509 -25.14 -9.88 -23.24
CA THR A 509 -25.65 -8.88 -22.29
C THR A 509 -26.95 -9.32 -21.65
N GLN A 510 -27.91 -9.84 -22.43
CA GLN A 510 -29.18 -10.34 -21.89
C GLN A 510 -29.00 -11.55 -20.96
N LEU A 511 -28.09 -12.46 -21.30
CA LEU A 511 -27.79 -13.63 -20.46
C LEU A 511 -27.19 -13.20 -19.12
N VAL A 512 -26.24 -12.26 -19.11
CA VAL A 512 -25.64 -11.72 -17.88
C VAL A 512 -26.69 -10.97 -17.04
N LEU A 513 -27.51 -10.11 -17.65
CA LEU A 513 -28.59 -9.40 -16.94
C LEU A 513 -29.57 -10.36 -16.27
N GLN A 514 -29.92 -11.47 -16.92
CA GLN A 514 -30.80 -12.48 -16.31
C GLN A 514 -30.16 -13.15 -15.09
N ARG A 515 -28.83 -13.21 -15.01
CA ARG A 515 -28.11 -13.82 -13.88
C ARG A 515 -27.95 -12.91 -12.66
N LEU A 516 -28.21 -11.61 -12.77
CA LEU A 516 -28.27 -10.71 -11.61
C LEU A 516 -29.32 -11.16 -10.57
N SER A 517 -30.36 -11.87 -11.01
CA SER A 517 -31.39 -12.46 -10.14
C SER A 517 -31.37 -13.99 -10.14
N ASP A 518 -30.19 -14.63 -10.32
CA ASP A 518 -30.04 -16.10 -10.26
C ASP A 518 -30.33 -16.64 -8.84
N PRO A 519 -30.92 -17.82 -8.65
CA PRO A 519 -31.14 -18.38 -7.32
C PRO A 519 -29.86 -18.66 -6.53
N ALA A 520 -28.72 -18.89 -7.20
CA ALA A 520 -27.45 -19.13 -6.53
C ALA A 520 -26.70 -17.81 -6.33
N LEU A 521 -26.42 -17.49 -5.08
CA LEU A 521 -25.74 -16.26 -4.71
C LEU A 521 -24.39 -16.03 -5.44
N PRO A 522 -23.46 -17.00 -5.53
CA PRO A 522 -22.17 -16.79 -6.19
C PRO A 522 -22.33 -16.39 -7.66
N VAL A 523 -23.42 -16.85 -8.31
CA VAL A 523 -23.74 -16.50 -9.70
C VAL A 523 -24.18 -15.04 -9.82
N GLN A 524 -24.94 -14.51 -8.86
CA GLN A 524 -25.36 -13.10 -8.85
C GLN A 524 -24.14 -12.17 -8.74
N ILE A 525 -23.18 -12.52 -7.88
CA ILE A 525 -21.95 -11.74 -7.66
C ILE A 525 -21.08 -11.77 -8.92
N GLU A 526 -20.81 -12.96 -9.47
CA GLU A 526 -20.01 -13.08 -10.69
C GLU A 526 -20.69 -12.43 -11.91
N ALA A 527 -22.03 -12.42 -11.98
CA ALA A 527 -22.78 -11.67 -13.00
C ALA A 527 -22.62 -10.15 -12.84
N SER A 528 -22.60 -9.65 -11.60
CA SER A 528 -22.38 -8.23 -11.31
C SER A 528 -20.97 -7.82 -11.72
N LYS A 529 -19.96 -8.62 -11.39
CA LYS A 529 -18.58 -8.42 -11.87
C LYS A 529 -18.48 -8.49 -13.40
N ALA A 530 -19.17 -9.43 -14.04
CA ALA A 530 -19.16 -9.56 -15.49
C ALA A 530 -19.77 -8.35 -16.22
N LEU A 531 -20.82 -7.75 -15.66
CA LEU A 531 -21.46 -6.59 -16.27
C LEU A 531 -20.55 -5.35 -16.28
N ARG A 532 -19.69 -5.19 -15.26
CA ARG A 532 -18.64 -4.15 -15.21
C ARG A 532 -17.77 -4.17 -16.47
N TYR A 533 -17.34 -5.33 -16.93
CA TYR A 533 -16.49 -5.42 -18.13
C TYR A 533 -17.28 -5.29 -19.43
N LEU A 534 -18.56 -5.66 -19.43
CA LEU A 534 -19.41 -5.56 -20.63
C LEU A 534 -19.82 -4.12 -20.95
N ILE A 535 -19.94 -3.25 -19.94
CA ILE A 535 -20.40 -1.87 -20.13
C ILE A 535 -19.38 -1.01 -20.88
N GLU A 536 -18.09 -1.34 -20.73
CA GLU A 536 -16.95 -0.69 -21.38
C GLU A 536 -16.84 -1.09 -22.87
N VAL A 537 -17.53 -2.15 -23.29
CA VAL A 537 -17.52 -2.61 -24.69
C VAL A 537 -18.45 -1.73 -25.54
N ASP A 538 -17.88 -1.14 -26.60
CA ASP A 538 -18.59 -0.31 -27.56
C ASP A 538 -19.87 -0.98 -28.10
N GLY A 539 -20.97 -0.22 -28.06
CA GLY A 539 -22.29 -0.66 -28.53
C GLY A 539 -23.17 -1.33 -27.47
N THR A 540 -22.61 -1.75 -26.32
CA THR A 540 -23.39 -2.36 -25.23
C THR A 540 -24.25 -1.33 -24.48
N GLN A 541 -23.76 -0.09 -24.35
CA GLN A 541 -24.42 1.01 -23.65
C GLN A 541 -25.86 1.28 -24.16
N VAL A 542 -26.07 1.18 -25.48
CA VAL A 542 -27.39 1.38 -26.12
C VAL A 542 -28.43 0.36 -25.62
N HIS A 543 -27.98 -0.84 -25.24
CA HIS A 543 -28.83 -1.91 -24.73
C HIS A 543 -29.02 -1.87 -23.22
N LEU A 544 -28.05 -1.34 -22.49
CA LEU A 544 -28.07 -1.24 -21.03
C LEU A 544 -28.84 0.00 -20.55
N LEU A 545 -28.79 1.11 -21.27
CA LEU A 545 -29.44 2.36 -20.85
C LEU A 545 -30.95 2.22 -20.53
N PRO A 546 -31.79 1.52 -21.32
CA PRO A 546 -33.21 1.37 -21.01
C PRO A 546 -33.50 0.53 -19.76
N VAL A 547 -32.54 -0.30 -19.34
CA VAL A 547 -32.66 -1.21 -18.20
C VAL A 547 -31.81 -0.77 -17.01
N LEU A 548 -31.10 0.36 -17.11
CA LEU A 548 -30.24 0.91 -16.06
C LEU A 548 -30.94 1.02 -14.69
N PRO A 549 -32.20 1.50 -14.57
CA PRO A 549 -32.87 1.53 -13.27
C PRO A 549 -33.07 0.14 -12.65
N HIS A 550 -33.29 -0.89 -13.46
CA HIS A 550 -33.40 -2.26 -12.98
C HIS A 550 -32.04 -2.80 -12.54
N ILE A 551 -30.97 -2.52 -13.29
CA ILE A 551 -29.60 -2.89 -12.94
C ILE A 551 -29.24 -2.28 -11.57
N LEU A 552 -29.41 -0.97 -11.40
CA LEU A 552 -29.14 -0.29 -10.13
C LEU A 552 -29.89 -0.93 -8.96
N ASN A 553 -31.19 -1.23 -9.13
CA ASN A 553 -31.98 -1.89 -8.10
C ASN A 553 -31.47 -3.29 -7.73
N GLU A 554 -31.04 -4.10 -8.71
CA GLU A 554 -30.46 -5.43 -8.42
C GLU A 554 -29.10 -5.32 -7.72
N TYR A 555 -28.25 -4.39 -8.12
CA TYR A 555 -26.97 -4.14 -7.44
C TYR A 555 -27.19 -3.76 -5.98
N PHE A 556 -28.15 -2.87 -5.70
CA PHE A 556 -28.47 -2.52 -4.32
C PHE A 556 -29.03 -3.68 -3.50
N ARG A 557 -29.85 -4.54 -4.11
CA ARG A 557 -30.33 -5.75 -3.47
C ARG A 557 -29.14 -6.64 -3.07
N ILE A 558 -28.23 -6.91 -4.00
CA ILE A 558 -27.03 -7.74 -3.77
C ILE A 558 -26.13 -7.11 -2.71
N MET A 559 -25.89 -5.80 -2.76
CA MET A 559 -25.11 -5.08 -1.74
C MET A 559 -25.75 -5.24 -0.35
N SER A 560 -27.06 -4.99 -0.24
CA SER A 560 -27.77 -5.07 1.05
C SER A 560 -27.83 -6.49 1.63
N GLU A 561 -27.74 -7.52 0.79
CA GLU A 561 -27.85 -8.92 1.20
C GLU A 561 -26.48 -9.54 1.57
N ILE A 562 -25.36 -9.14 0.93
CA ILE A 562 -24.08 -9.88 1.01
C ILE A 562 -22.85 -9.05 1.37
N GLY A 563 -22.88 -7.72 1.36
CA GLY A 563 -21.71 -6.97 1.82
C GLY A 563 -20.41 -7.23 1.05
N ASN A 564 -20.50 -7.52 -0.25
CA ASN A 564 -19.33 -7.79 -1.09
C ASN A 564 -18.82 -6.51 -1.76
N ASP A 565 -17.54 -6.21 -1.56
CA ASP A 565 -16.80 -5.05 -2.06
C ASP A 565 -16.74 -4.99 -3.60
N GLU A 566 -16.45 -6.12 -4.27
CA GLU A 566 -16.36 -6.20 -5.74
C GLU A 566 -17.66 -5.81 -6.46
N VAL A 567 -18.82 -6.02 -5.82
CA VAL A 567 -20.11 -5.57 -6.34
C VAL A 567 -20.23 -4.05 -6.31
N VAL A 568 -19.67 -3.41 -5.27
CA VAL A 568 -19.65 -1.94 -5.13
C VAL A 568 -18.73 -1.32 -6.18
N VAL A 569 -17.54 -1.92 -6.41
CA VAL A 569 -16.63 -1.51 -7.48
C VAL A 569 -17.30 -1.65 -8.85
N ALA A 570 -18.02 -2.74 -9.09
CA ALA A 570 -18.77 -2.92 -10.33
C ALA A 570 -19.89 -1.87 -10.49
N LEU A 571 -20.53 -1.44 -9.40
CA LEU A 571 -21.52 -0.35 -9.43
C LEU A 571 -20.87 1.00 -9.76
N GLN A 572 -19.68 1.27 -9.22
CA GLN A 572 -18.90 2.48 -9.49
C GLN A 572 -18.61 2.66 -10.98
N VAL A 573 -18.13 1.62 -11.66
CA VAL A 573 -17.88 1.68 -13.12
C VAL A 573 -19.17 1.93 -13.91
N ILE A 574 -20.29 1.37 -13.47
CA ILE A 574 -21.61 1.64 -14.07
C ILE A 574 -21.98 3.12 -13.91
N ILE A 575 -21.67 3.70 -12.76
CA ILE A 575 -21.91 5.10 -12.46
C ILE A 575 -21.00 6.00 -13.31
N ASP A 576 -19.71 5.70 -13.40
CA ASP A 576 -18.78 6.47 -14.23
C ASP A 576 -19.16 6.45 -15.71
N THR A 577 -19.60 5.29 -16.22
CA THR A 577 -19.97 5.15 -17.63
C THR A 577 -21.28 5.85 -18.00
N PHE A 578 -22.24 5.92 -17.08
CA PHE A 578 -23.57 6.50 -17.32
C PHE A 578 -23.78 7.86 -16.63
N GLY A 579 -22.71 8.62 -16.33
CA GLY A 579 -22.74 9.91 -15.62
C GLY A 579 -23.94 10.81 -15.91
N GLU A 580 -24.18 11.15 -17.18
CA GLU A 580 -25.29 12.03 -17.62
C GLU A 580 -26.69 11.50 -17.26
N HIS A 581 -26.84 10.19 -17.07
CA HIS A 581 -28.11 9.52 -16.78
C HIS A 581 -28.30 9.17 -15.31
N ILE A 582 -27.34 9.55 -14.45
CA ILE A 582 -27.36 9.28 -13.00
C ILE A 582 -28.09 10.35 -12.23
N GLU A 583 -28.12 11.57 -12.78
CA GLU A 583 -28.85 12.72 -12.24
C GLU A 583 -30.20 12.36 -11.60
N PRO A 584 -31.12 11.61 -12.25
CA PRO A 584 -32.45 11.31 -11.71
C PRO A 584 -32.45 10.33 -10.54
N HIS A 585 -31.35 9.59 -10.35
CA HIS A 585 -31.20 8.52 -9.37
C HIS A 585 -30.25 8.91 -8.23
N ALA A 586 -29.42 9.94 -8.41
CA ALA A 586 -28.28 10.25 -7.56
C ALA A 586 -28.61 10.38 -6.06
N VAL A 587 -29.71 11.07 -5.71
CA VAL A 587 -30.16 11.17 -4.30
C VAL A 587 -30.50 9.80 -3.71
N ALA A 588 -31.16 8.93 -4.50
CA ALA A 588 -31.48 7.58 -4.06
C ALA A 588 -30.23 6.70 -3.95
N LEU A 589 -29.24 6.86 -4.86
CA LEU A 589 -27.95 6.15 -4.78
C LEU A 589 -27.23 6.50 -3.48
N VAL A 590 -27.04 7.81 -3.22
CA VAL A 590 -26.38 8.30 -2.00
C VAL A 590 -27.11 7.80 -0.75
N THR A 591 -28.44 7.85 -0.73
CA THR A 591 -29.23 7.38 0.42
C THR A 591 -28.97 5.90 0.72
N GLN A 592 -28.93 5.05 -0.31
CA GLN A 592 -28.72 3.61 -0.14
C GLN A 592 -27.28 3.28 0.24
N LEU A 593 -26.29 3.93 -0.39
CA LEU A 593 -24.87 3.77 -0.08
C LEU A 593 -24.54 4.22 1.36
N SER A 594 -25.08 5.36 1.81
CA SER A 594 -24.91 5.81 3.20
C SER A 594 -25.55 4.86 4.22
N SER A 595 -26.68 4.24 3.86
CA SER A 595 -27.32 3.23 4.72
C SER A 595 -26.53 1.93 4.75
N ALA A 596 -25.95 1.50 3.62
CA ALA A 596 -25.11 0.32 3.54
C ALA A 596 -23.84 0.49 4.38
N PHE A 597 -23.16 1.62 4.23
CA PHE A 597 -22.02 2.02 5.07
C PHE A 597 -22.34 1.93 6.57
N SER A 598 -23.48 2.51 6.99
CA SER A 598 -23.89 2.48 8.40
C SER A 598 -24.14 1.05 8.91
N ASN A 599 -24.62 0.14 8.05
CA ASN A 599 -24.82 -1.25 8.40
C ASN A 599 -23.49 -2.01 8.54
N TYR A 600 -22.53 -1.75 7.66
CA TYR A 600 -21.22 -2.41 7.70
C TYR A 600 -20.42 -1.99 8.94
N ILE A 601 -20.38 -0.70 9.26
CA ILE A 601 -19.76 -0.21 10.49
C ILE A 601 -20.45 -0.81 11.73
N GLY A 602 -21.77 -0.98 11.68
CA GLY A 602 -22.54 -1.58 12.78
C GLY A 602 -22.27 -3.08 12.98
N ALA A 603 -21.72 -3.78 11.99
CA ALA A 603 -21.36 -5.20 12.08
C ALA A 603 -20.08 -5.44 12.91
N GLY A 604 -19.23 -4.41 13.07
CA GLY A 604 -18.07 -4.37 13.96
C GLY A 604 -16.72 -4.38 13.24
N GLU A 605 -15.74 -3.64 13.78
CA GLU A 605 -14.36 -3.48 13.25
C GLU A 605 -13.53 -4.78 13.16
N GLU A 606 -14.02 -5.90 13.71
CA GLU A 606 -13.31 -7.19 13.64
C GLU A 606 -13.57 -7.94 12.32
N ASP A 607 -14.44 -7.42 11.45
CA ASP A 607 -14.77 -7.98 10.15
C ASP A 607 -14.12 -7.15 9.02
N ASP A 608 -12.92 -7.56 8.60
CA ASP A 608 -12.12 -6.89 7.56
C ASP A 608 -12.91 -6.72 6.25
N ASP A 609 -13.80 -7.66 5.90
CA ASP A 609 -14.60 -7.61 4.68
C ASP A 609 -15.69 -6.53 4.77
N ALA A 610 -16.29 -6.37 5.95
CA ALA A 610 -17.25 -5.30 6.21
C ALA A 610 -16.59 -3.91 6.15
N ALA A 611 -15.36 -3.79 6.66
CA ALA A 611 -14.60 -2.54 6.61
C ALA A 611 -14.26 -2.14 5.16
N MET A 612 -13.80 -3.10 4.34
CA MET A 612 -13.54 -2.87 2.91
C MET A 612 -14.82 -2.48 2.16
N ALA A 613 -15.94 -3.17 2.40
CA ALA A 613 -17.22 -2.83 1.81
C ALA A 613 -17.73 -1.44 2.23
N ALA A 614 -17.45 -1.02 3.47
CA ALA A 614 -17.75 0.32 3.97
C ALA A 614 -16.93 1.40 3.24
N ALA A 615 -15.61 1.21 3.10
CA ALA A 615 -14.75 2.13 2.35
C ALA A 615 -15.23 2.30 0.90
N GLN A 616 -15.52 1.18 0.23
CA GLN A 616 -16.06 1.18 -1.13
C GLN A 616 -17.41 1.89 -1.26
N CYS A 617 -18.26 1.86 -0.23
CA CYS A 617 -19.50 2.63 -0.25
C CYS A 617 -19.24 4.15 -0.27
N LEU A 618 -18.22 4.63 0.46
CA LEU A 618 -17.86 6.05 0.47
C LEU A 618 -17.20 6.47 -0.84
N GLU A 619 -16.33 5.62 -1.40
CA GLU A 619 -15.73 5.83 -2.71
C GLU A 619 -16.81 5.95 -3.79
N CYS A 620 -17.76 5.02 -3.83
CA CYS A 620 -18.89 5.04 -4.75
C CYS A 620 -19.78 6.29 -4.56
N ILE A 621 -19.95 6.79 -3.32
CA ILE A 621 -20.63 8.07 -3.07
C ILE A 621 -19.87 9.21 -3.74
N ASN A 622 -18.55 9.28 -3.60
CA ASN A 622 -17.72 10.31 -4.22
C ASN A 622 -17.81 10.24 -5.76
N THR A 623 -17.89 9.05 -6.34
CA THR A 623 -18.16 8.85 -7.78
C THR A 623 -19.50 9.43 -8.22
N VAL A 624 -20.57 9.19 -7.44
CA VAL A 624 -21.90 9.79 -7.72
C VAL A 624 -21.83 11.32 -7.65
N LEU A 625 -21.09 11.87 -6.70
CA LEU A 625 -20.92 13.32 -6.57
C LEU A 625 -20.14 13.89 -7.77
N LYS A 626 -19.06 13.23 -8.18
CA LYS A 626 -18.29 13.58 -9.38
C LYS A 626 -19.15 13.55 -10.64
N GLY A 627 -19.96 12.49 -10.83
CA GLY A 627 -20.90 12.37 -11.97
C GLY A 627 -22.04 13.37 -11.97
N THR A 628 -22.29 14.08 -10.85
CA THR A 628 -23.34 15.11 -10.73
C THR A 628 -22.78 16.53 -10.58
N CYS A 629 -21.48 16.71 -10.82
CA CYS A 629 -20.77 17.99 -10.65
C CYS A 629 -21.37 19.14 -11.48
N GLU A 630 -21.93 18.84 -12.66
CA GLU A 630 -22.58 19.82 -13.55
C GLU A 630 -23.97 20.28 -13.06
N HIS A 631 -24.54 19.63 -12.04
CA HIS A 631 -25.88 19.88 -11.50
C HIS A 631 -25.89 20.26 -10.00
N PRO A 632 -25.41 21.46 -9.63
CA PRO A 632 -25.31 21.89 -8.23
C PRO A 632 -26.62 21.87 -7.43
N GLU A 633 -27.77 21.92 -8.09
CA GLU A 633 -29.10 21.90 -7.46
C GLU A 633 -29.42 20.60 -6.72
N ILE A 634 -28.79 19.48 -7.09
CA ILE A 634 -29.09 18.13 -6.57
C ILE A 634 -28.41 17.90 -5.22
N TYR A 635 -27.24 18.52 -5.02
CA TYR A 635 -26.43 18.38 -3.80
C TYR A 635 -27.23 18.67 -2.53
N LYS A 636 -28.15 19.65 -2.58
CA LYS A 636 -29.04 19.98 -1.45
C LYS A 636 -29.93 18.81 -1.03
N GLY A 637 -30.33 17.95 -1.97
CA GLY A 637 -31.08 16.73 -1.68
C GLY A 637 -30.24 15.64 -1.03
N MET A 638 -28.91 15.65 -1.26
CA MET A 638 -27.96 14.68 -0.72
C MET A 638 -27.42 15.07 0.68
N GLU A 639 -27.37 16.38 0.99
CA GLU A 639 -26.89 16.91 2.29
C GLU A 639 -27.52 16.21 3.50
N ALA A 640 -28.81 15.86 3.43
CA ALA A 640 -29.55 15.23 4.52
C ALA A 640 -28.97 13.87 4.96
N HIS A 641 -28.24 13.18 4.08
CA HIS A 641 -27.60 11.90 4.37
C HIS A 641 -26.08 12.04 4.51
N LEU A 642 -25.45 12.88 3.68
CA LEU A 642 -24.00 13.06 3.67
C LEU A 642 -23.46 13.87 4.84
N ILE A 643 -24.17 14.92 5.30
CA ILE A 643 -23.68 15.72 6.44
C ILE A 643 -23.61 14.87 7.72
N PRO A 644 -24.68 14.13 8.13
CA PRO A 644 -24.58 13.26 9.30
C PRO A 644 -23.45 12.22 9.19
N LEU A 645 -23.23 11.67 8.00
CA LEU A 645 -22.17 10.71 7.70
C LEU A 645 -20.78 11.31 7.98
N ILE A 646 -20.49 12.49 7.43
CA ILE A 646 -19.22 13.20 7.63
C ILE A 646 -19.02 13.56 9.11
N LEU A 647 -20.06 14.07 9.77
CA LEU A 647 -19.99 14.45 11.18
C LEU A 647 -19.74 13.24 12.09
N MET A 648 -20.30 12.08 11.75
CA MET A 648 -20.05 10.83 12.46
C MET A 648 -18.60 10.38 12.31
N ILE A 649 -18.07 10.33 11.09
CA ILE A 649 -16.69 9.90 10.81
C ILE A 649 -15.68 10.82 11.50
N LEU A 650 -15.84 12.14 11.37
CA LEU A 650 -14.89 13.11 11.95
C LEU A 650 -15.07 13.30 13.48
N GLY A 651 -16.26 13.02 14.02
CA GLY A 651 -16.65 13.36 15.39
C GLY A 651 -16.32 12.33 16.47
N HIS A 652 -15.91 11.11 16.10
CA HIS A 652 -15.68 9.99 17.01
C HIS A 652 -14.19 9.81 17.40
N ASP A 653 -13.43 10.90 17.57
CA ASP A 653 -12.06 10.91 18.08
C ASP A 653 -11.08 9.90 17.42
N GLY A 654 -11.27 9.62 16.13
CA GLY A 654 -10.40 8.74 15.34
C GLY A 654 -10.80 7.26 15.34
N GLU A 655 -11.98 6.90 15.89
CA GLU A 655 -12.57 5.56 15.75
C GLU A 655 -12.69 5.17 14.26
N TYR A 656 -13.10 6.11 13.42
CA TYR A 656 -13.32 5.92 11.98
C TYR A 656 -12.19 6.49 11.10
N LEU A 657 -10.94 6.46 11.59
CA LEU A 657 -9.79 7.04 10.89
C LEU A 657 -9.63 6.52 9.44
N GLU A 658 -9.83 5.22 9.23
CA GLU A 658 -9.73 4.56 7.91
C GLU A 658 -10.72 5.11 6.87
N TYR A 659 -11.79 5.80 7.30
CA TYR A 659 -12.79 6.41 6.43
C TYR A 659 -12.65 7.93 6.29
N ALA A 660 -11.68 8.54 7.00
CA ALA A 660 -11.58 9.99 7.12
C ALA A 660 -11.27 10.67 5.77
N GLU A 661 -10.44 10.05 4.94
CA GLU A 661 -10.10 10.53 3.60
C GLU A 661 -11.34 10.67 2.72
N PHE A 662 -12.11 9.59 2.55
CA PHE A 662 -13.32 9.63 1.76
C PHE A 662 -14.34 10.66 2.27
N ALA A 663 -14.44 10.83 3.60
CA ALA A 663 -15.31 11.82 4.22
C ALA A 663 -14.86 13.27 3.94
N LEU A 664 -13.55 13.52 3.92
CA LEU A 664 -12.97 14.82 3.55
C LEU A 664 -13.19 15.12 2.07
N ASP A 665 -13.09 14.12 1.19
CA ASP A 665 -13.44 14.27 -0.23
C ASP A 665 -14.93 14.58 -0.42
N THR A 666 -15.82 13.82 0.23
CA THR A 666 -17.25 14.12 0.21
C THR A 666 -17.51 15.56 0.69
N LEU A 667 -16.81 16.00 1.74
CA LEU A 667 -16.90 17.38 2.23
C LEU A 667 -16.39 18.40 1.20
N THR A 668 -15.34 18.08 0.45
CA THR A 668 -14.83 18.90 -0.65
C THR A 668 -15.89 19.05 -1.74
N PHE A 669 -16.53 17.97 -2.19
CA PHE A 669 -17.64 18.03 -3.15
C PHE A 669 -18.80 18.90 -2.64
N LEU A 670 -19.25 18.68 -1.40
CA LEU A 670 -20.34 19.45 -0.78
C LEU A 670 -20.00 20.93 -0.57
N THR A 671 -18.72 21.27 -0.45
CA THR A 671 -18.29 22.67 -0.28
C THR A 671 -17.95 23.33 -1.61
N TYR A 672 -17.53 22.59 -2.65
CA TYR A 672 -17.08 23.13 -3.94
C TYR A 672 -18.19 23.35 -4.98
N PHE A 673 -19.13 22.42 -5.15
CA PHE A 673 -20.16 22.52 -6.20
C PHE A 673 -21.39 23.37 -5.83
N PRO A 674 -21.99 23.25 -4.62
CA PRO A 674 -23.23 23.97 -4.31
C PRO A 674 -23.08 25.50 -4.30
N GLN A 675 -24.00 26.25 -4.92
CA GLN A 675 -23.88 27.72 -4.99
C GLN A 675 -23.88 28.42 -3.62
N GLN A 676 -24.50 27.81 -2.60
CA GLN A 676 -24.58 28.34 -1.24
C GLN A 676 -24.34 27.20 -0.25
N LEU A 677 -23.58 27.48 0.80
CA LEU A 677 -23.31 26.53 1.88
C LEU A 677 -24.50 26.47 2.84
N SER A 678 -24.92 25.27 3.21
CA SER A 678 -25.96 25.09 4.22
C SER A 678 -25.42 25.37 5.64
N PRO A 679 -26.25 25.88 6.57
CA PRO A 679 -25.84 26.12 7.95
C PRO A 679 -25.40 24.85 8.69
N GLU A 680 -25.88 23.68 8.26
CA GLU A 680 -25.52 22.40 8.87
C GLU A 680 -24.12 21.94 8.47
N LEU A 681 -23.68 22.24 7.24
CA LEU A 681 -22.35 21.89 6.74
C LEU A 681 -21.24 22.58 7.55
N TRP A 682 -21.49 23.78 8.07
CA TRP A 682 -20.57 24.50 8.96
C TRP A 682 -20.25 23.76 10.28
N LYS A 683 -21.05 22.76 10.68
CA LYS A 683 -20.72 21.90 11.82
C LYS A 683 -19.51 21.00 11.56
N ALA A 684 -19.16 20.75 10.29
CA ALA A 684 -17.98 19.97 9.93
C ALA A 684 -16.68 20.75 10.18
N PHE A 685 -16.69 22.08 10.00
CA PHE A 685 -15.50 22.93 10.16
C PHE A 685 -14.78 22.74 11.52
N PRO A 686 -15.45 22.86 12.70
CA PRO A 686 -14.78 22.66 13.98
C PRO A 686 -14.32 21.20 14.18
N LEU A 687 -14.98 20.23 13.55
CA LEU A 687 -14.55 18.83 13.60
C LEU A 687 -13.28 18.61 12.78
N VAL A 688 -13.17 19.17 11.58
CA VAL A 688 -11.92 19.15 10.79
C VAL A 688 -10.76 19.73 11.59
N TYR A 689 -10.98 20.87 12.26
CA TYR A 689 -9.98 21.45 13.17
C TYR A 689 -9.63 20.50 14.32
N HIS A 690 -10.63 19.89 14.96
CA HIS A 690 -10.43 18.97 16.07
C HIS A 690 -9.64 17.72 15.63
N SER A 691 -10.02 17.09 14.52
CA SER A 691 -9.33 15.94 13.94
C SER A 691 -7.85 16.24 13.69
N PHE A 692 -7.53 17.39 13.08
CA PHE A 692 -6.16 17.85 12.89
C PHE A 692 -5.38 18.02 14.20
N GLN A 693 -6.05 18.48 15.27
CA GLN A 693 -5.37 18.69 16.55
C GLN A 693 -4.99 17.39 17.26
N HIS A 694 -5.78 16.33 17.08
CA HIS A 694 -5.73 15.13 17.92
C HIS A 694 -5.18 13.89 17.21
N TRP A 695 -5.76 13.50 16.08
CA TRP A 695 -5.55 12.16 15.51
C TRP A 695 -5.23 12.15 14.01
N ALA A 696 -5.67 13.15 13.23
CA ALA A 696 -5.43 13.26 11.78
C ALA A 696 -4.54 14.46 11.45
N PHE A 697 -3.35 14.50 12.03
CA PHE A 697 -2.39 15.57 11.77
C PHE A 697 -1.85 15.52 10.33
N ASP A 698 -1.68 14.31 9.79
CA ASP A 698 -1.08 14.02 8.48
C ASP A 698 -2.11 14.05 7.32
N TYR A 699 -3.34 14.50 7.58
CA TYR A 699 -4.43 14.62 6.58
C TYR A 699 -4.64 16.08 6.14
N LEU A 700 -3.69 16.96 6.44
CA LEU A 700 -3.89 18.39 6.26
C LEU A 700 -3.96 18.78 4.77
N CYS A 701 -3.33 18.00 3.88
CA CYS A 701 -3.54 18.11 2.44
C CYS A 701 -5.01 17.94 2.05
N LEU A 702 -5.67 16.88 2.53
CA LEU A 702 -7.09 16.59 2.27
C LEU A 702 -8.05 17.55 3.00
N MET A 703 -7.66 18.10 4.15
CA MET A 703 -8.46 19.07 4.89
C MET A 703 -8.43 20.48 4.27
N THR A 704 -7.40 20.82 3.51
CA THR A 704 -7.21 22.17 2.96
C THR A 704 -8.25 22.56 1.91
N PRO A 705 -8.59 21.73 0.90
CA PRO A 705 -9.61 22.04 -0.10
C PRO A 705 -10.99 22.41 0.49
N PRO A 706 -11.59 21.61 1.40
CA PRO A 706 -12.91 21.97 1.94
C PRO A 706 -12.85 23.24 2.80
N LEU A 707 -11.76 23.46 3.55
CA LEU A 707 -11.56 24.69 4.32
C LEU A 707 -11.44 25.92 3.40
N ASN A 708 -10.71 25.81 2.29
CA ASN A 708 -10.63 26.86 1.27
C ASN A 708 -12.01 27.20 0.69
N ASN A 709 -12.82 26.18 0.40
CA ASN A 709 -14.18 26.36 -0.12
C ASN A 709 -15.11 27.08 0.89
N PHE A 710 -15.01 26.77 2.18
CA PHE A 710 -15.73 27.50 3.22
C PHE A 710 -15.37 29.00 3.23
N ILE A 711 -14.08 29.30 3.14
CA ILE A 711 -13.56 30.68 3.15
C ILE A 711 -13.97 31.45 1.89
N SER A 712 -13.90 30.81 0.72
CA SER A 712 -14.18 31.46 -0.56
C SER A 712 -15.67 31.72 -0.79
N LYS A 713 -16.55 30.79 -0.38
CA LYS A 713 -17.99 30.91 -0.63
C LYS A 713 -18.75 31.80 0.34
N ASP A 714 -18.37 31.81 1.61
CA ASP A 714 -19.02 32.68 2.61
C ASP A 714 -18.00 33.31 3.56
N PRO A 715 -17.19 34.27 3.05
CA PRO A 715 -16.16 34.94 3.84
C PRO A 715 -16.77 35.74 5.01
N GLN A 716 -18.01 36.23 4.89
CA GLN A 716 -18.65 37.00 5.97
C GLN A 716 -19.02 36.12 7.17
N TYR A 717 -19.58 34.94 6.91
CA TYR A 717 -19.87 33.97 7.96
C TYR A 717 -18.59 33.39 8.55
N PHE A 718 -17.56 33.13 7.75
CA PHE A 718 -16.23 32.72 8.24
C PHE A 718 -15.64 33.73 9.25
N LEU A 719 -15.67 35.03 8.93
CA LEU A 719 -15.09 36.08 9.77
C LEU A 719 -15.86 36.33 11.07
N THR A 720 -17.18 36.19 11.05
CA THR A 720 -18.05 36.51 12.20
C THR A 720 -18.50 35.29 13.01
N GLY A 721 -18.42 34.11 12.40
CA GLY A 721 -18.88 32.84 12.94
C GLY A 721 -17.95 32.23 13.99
N LYS A 722 -18.53 31.33 14.77
CA LYS A 722 -17.81 30.50 15.74
C LYS A 722 -18.30 29.07 15.64
N GLY A 723 -17.37 28.11 15.70
CA GLY A 723 -17.66 26.70 15.78
C GLY A 723 -17.45 26.19 17.20
N ASP A 724 -18.27 25.24 17.63
CA ASP A 724 -18.08 24.55 18.91
C ASP A 724 -17.08 23.42 18.69
N VAL A 725 -15.86 23.60 19.21
CA VAL A 725 -14.80 22.60 19.13
C VAL A 725 -14.94 21.66 20.33
N PRO A 726 -14.94 20.33 20.12
CA PRO A 726 -14.89 19.38 21.24
C PRO A 726 -13.77 19.74 22.22
N ASP A 727 -14.02 19.59 23.52
CA ASP A 727 -13.12 19.92 24.65
C ASP A 727 -12.70 21.39 24.86
N VAL A 728 -12.83 22.27 23.86
CA VAL A 728 -12.40 23.68 23.95
C VAL A 728 -13.58 24.64 24.06
N GLY A 729 -14.69 24.36 23.39
CA GLY A 729 -15.87 25.21 23.31
C GLY A 729 -15.86 26.14 22.07
N PRO A 730 -16.57 27.29 22.10
CA PRO A 730 -16.77 28.12 20.91
C PRO A 730 -15.50 28.89 20.52
N VAL A 731 -14.90 28.52 19.39
CA VAL A 731 -13.71 29.17 18.81
C VAL A 731 -14.10 29.89 17.51
N PRO A 732 -13.57 31.09 17.21
CA PRO A 732 -13.75 31.74 15.91
C PRO A 732 -13.12 30.92 14.78
N TYR A 733 -13.79 30.80 13.63
CA TYR A 733 -13.28 30.00 12.51
C TYR A 733 -11.93 30.49 11.99
N ILE A 734 -11.73 31.82 11.94
CA ILE A 734 -10.44 32.40 11.56
C ILE A 734 -9.30 31.98 12.50
N ASP A 735 -9.55 31.91 13.81
CA ASP A 735 -8.53 31.53 14.78
C ASP A 735 -8.17 30.03 14.64
N MET A 736 -9.12 29.18 14.22
CA MET A 736 -8.85 27.77 13.92
C MET A 736 -7.85 27.63 12.77
N ILE A 737 -8.07 28.31 11.63
CA ILE A 737 -7.15 28.30 10.48
C ILE A 737 -5.76 28.76 10.91
N PHE A 738 -5.68 29.87 11.64
CA PHE A 738 -4.38 30.40 12.08
C PHE A 738 -3.64 29.45 13.01
N ASN A 739 -4.36 28.78 13.92
CA ASN A 739 -3.78 27.76 14.79
C ASN A 739 -3.32 26.52 14.00
N MET A 740 -4.07 26.10 12.97
CA MET A 740 -3.70 24.98 12.11
C MET A 740 -2.39 25.26 11.38
N VAL A 741 -2.34 26.36 10.64
CA VAL A 741 -1.14 26.76 9.88
C VAL A 741 0.04 27.00 10.81
N SER A 742 -0.17 27.66 11.96
CA SER A 742 0.89 27.85 12.94
C SER A 742 1.47 26.53 13.46
N LYS A 743 0.63 25.51 13.69
CA LYS A 743 1.08 24.20 14.16
C LYS A 743 1.81 23.45 13.06
N ALA A 744 1.24 23.36 11.86
CA ALA A 744 1.83 22.67 10.70
C ALA A 744 3.20 23.25 10.32
N VAL A 745 3.37 24.57 10.37
CA VAL A 745 4.64 25.21 9.98
C VAL A 745 5.73 25.06 11.05
N GLN A 746 5.37 25.01 12.34
CA GLN A 746 6.29 25.02 13.47
C GLN A 746 6.62 23.64 14.06
N ASP A 747 5.77 22.64 13.86
CA ASP A 747 6.00 21.29 14.38
C ASP A 747 7.01 20.54 13.50
N ASP A 748 8.10 20.07 14.10
CA ASP A 748 9.18 19.35 13.41
C ASP A 748 8.72 17.99 12.83
N ARG A 749 7.55 17.48 13.25
CA ARG A 749 6.97 16.22 12.74
C ARG A 749 6.29 16.39 11.39
N THR A 750 5.95 17.62 11.00
CA THR A 750 5.19 17.90 9.78
C THR A 750 6.07 17.69 8.55
N SER A 751 5.55 16.99 7.54
CA SER A 751 6.21 16.92 6.25
C SER A 751 6.34 18.32 5.63
N GLU A 752 7.36 18.53 4.80
CA GLU A 752 7.48 19.83 4.11
C GLU A 752 6.32 20.07 3.15
N SER A 753 5.71 19.02 2.60
CA SER A 753 4.51 19.11 1.76
C SER A 753 3.31 19.65 2.53
N GLU A 754 3.05 19.08 3.71
CA GLU A 754 1.95 19.52 4.57
C GLU A 754 2.13 20.97 5.06
N ALA A 755 3.37 21.34 5.39
CA ALA A 755 3.68 22.72 5.72
C ALA A 755 3.40 23.67 4.53
N ARG A 756 3.74 23.27 3.29
CA ARG A 756 3.43 24.05 2.08
C ARG A 756 1.92 24.17 1.86
N LYS A 757 1.17 23.07 1.89
CA LYS A 757 -0.28 23.11 1.68
C LYS A 757 -0.99 23.96 2.73
N SER A 758 -0.57 23.87 3.99
CA SER A 758 -1.11 24.71 5.08
C SER A 758 -0.96 26.21 4.81
N LEU A 759 0.14 26.65 4.19
CA LEU A 759 0.38 28.06 3.89
C LEU A 759 -0.60 28.61 2.85
N THR A 760 -1.18 27.75 2.00
CA THR A 760 -2.22 28.16 1.04
C THR A 760 -3.49 28.66 1.73
N LEU A 761 -3.79 28.19 2.95
CA LEU A 761 -4.92 28.69 3.74
C LEU A 761 -4.75 30.16 4.11
N TYR A 762 -3.51 30.64 4.34
CA TYR A 762 -3.27 32.07 4.52
C TYR A 762 -3.54 32.87 3.26
N MET A 763 -3.15 32.34 2.10
CA MET A 763 -3.49 32.98 0.81
C MET A 763 -5.01 33.06 0.64
N SER A 764 -5.72 31.99 0.96
CA SER A 764 -7.18 31.93 0.85
C SER A 764 -7.86 32.99 1.72
N VAL A 765 -7.40 33.16 2.96
CA VAL A 765 -7.89 34.23 3.84
C VAL A 765 -7.57 35.62 3.26
N LEU A 766 -6.35 35.85 2.78
CA LEU A 766 -5.94 37.15 2.22
C LEU A 766 -6.73 37.52 0.96
N HIS A 767 -6.97 36.56 0.05
CA HIS A 767 -7.65 36.82 -1.23
C HIS A 767 -9.16 36.98 -1.08
N ASN A 768 -9.79 36.24 -0.15
CA ASN A 768 -11.24 36.26 0.01
C ASN A 768 -11.73 37.28 1.07
N CYS A 769 -10.89 37.63 2.05
CA CYS A 769 -11.27 38.53 3.16
C CYS A 769 -10.62 39.93 3.03
N THR A 770 -10.52 40.45 1.80
CA THR A 770 -9.85 41.74 1.51
C THR A 770 -10.33 42.90 2.39
N GLY A 771 -9.39 43.60 3.02
CA GLY A 771 -9.64 44.76 3.89
C GLY A 771 -10.24 44.48 5.28
N GLN A 772 -10.42 43.21 5.66
CA GLN A 772 -11.06 42.82 6.93
C GLN A 772 -10.13 42.09 7.91
N VAL A 773 -8.92 41.73 7.48
CA VAL A 773 -7.97 40.88 8.25
C VAL A 773 -6.65 41.59 8.58
N ASP A 774 -6.62 42.92 8.56
CA ASP A 774 -5.42 43.73 8.83
C ASP A 774 -4.72 43.38 10.16
N ASN A 775 -5.49 43.06 11.20
CA ASN A 775 -4.97 42.69 12.52
C ASN A 775 -4.22 41.36 12.54
N TYR A 776 -4.41 40.51 11.52
CA TYR A 776 -3.82 39.18 11.42
C TYR A 776 -2.54 39.14 10.58
N LEU A 777 -2.27 40.17 9.76
CA LEU A 777 -1.03 40.28 8.97
C LEU A 777 0.26 40.15 9.80
N PRO A 778 0.36 40.75 11.01
CA PRO A 778 1.54 40.56 11.85
C PRO A 778 1.79 39.10 12.26
N THR A 779 0.72 38.32 12.46
CA THR A 779 0.79 36.89 12.81
C THR A 779 1.21 36.04 11.61
N ILE A 780 0.65 36.31 10.43
CA ILE A 780 1.06 35.65 9.18
C ILE A 780 2.58 35.84 8.99
N ASN A 781 3.03 37.10 9.04
CA ASN A 781 4.44 37.46 8.93
C ASN A 781 5.32 36.76 9.96
N ASP A 782 4.83 36.60 11.19
CA ASP A 782 5.59 35.93 12.24
C ASP A 782 5.91 34.47 11.92
N ILE A 783 4.94 33.78 11.32
CA ILE A 783 5.04 32.36 11.01
C ILE A 783 5.85 32.16 9.73
N VAL A 784 5.50 32.87 8.65
CA VAL A 784 6.14 32.67 7.34
C VAL A 784 7.60 33.11 7.33
N LEU A 785 7.94 34.24 7.97
CA LEU A 785 9.33 34.72 8.01
C LEU A 785 10.21 33.85 8.92
N ARG A 786 9.64 33.28 10.00
CA ARG A 786 10.35 32.30 10.83
C ARG A 786 10.69 31.05 10.02
N LYS A 787 9.74 30.52 9.26
CA LYS A 787 9.97 29.35 8.38
C LYS A 787 10.96 29.68 7.27
N LEU A 788 10.85 30.87 6.66
CA LEU A 788 11.80 31.33 5.65
C LEU A 788 13.23 31.33 6.19
N GLY A 789 13.42 31.83 7.42
CA GLY A 789 14.71 31.82 8.12
C GLY A 789 15.31 30.44 8.34
N GLN A 790 14.49 29.40 8.53
CA GLN A 790 14.93 28.00 8.63
C GLN A 790 15.30 27.43 7.26
N GLN A 791 14.58 27.85 6.22
CA GLN A 791 14.66 27.30 4.86
C GLN A 791 15.67 28.02 3.94
N VAL A 792 16.34 29.08 4.40
CA VAL A 792 17.28 29.90 3.59
C VAL A 792 18.37 29.07 2.90
N ASN A 793 18.85 28.02 3.57
CA ASN A 793 19.94 27.17 3.07
C ASN A 793 19.48 25.79 2.58
N ALA A 794 18.16 25.55 2.51
CA ALA A 794 17.64 24.28 2.00
C ALA A 794 17.98 24.13 0.51
N GLU A 795 18.40 22.92 0.12
CA GLU A 795 18.76 22.60 -1.27
C GLU A 795 17.52 22.69 -2.19
N ILE A 796 16.35 22.29 -1.69
CA ILE A 796 15.08 22.33 -2.41
C ILE A 796 14.35 23.66 -2.08
N PRO A 797 14.01 24.49 -3.09
CA PRO A 797 13.46 25.82 -2.85
C PRO A 797 11.92 25.86 -2.71
N LEU A 798 11.21 24.75 -2.89
CA LEU A 798 9.73 24.70 -2.98
C LEU A 798 9.02 25.37 -1.81
N THR A 799 9.44 25.08 -0.57
CA THR A 799 8.86 25.70 0.62
C THR A 799 9.08 27.22 0.65
N ARG A 800 10.22 27.70 0.12
CA ARG A 800 10.46 29.14 -0.03
C ARG A 800 9.55 29.74 -1.09
N HIS A 801 9.29 29.05 -2.20
CA HIS A 801 8.37 29.52 -3.25
C HIS A 801 6.97 29.79 -2.69
N VAL A 802 6.39 28.84 -1.93
CA VAL A 802 5.08 29.03 -1.31
C VAL A 802 5.08 30.17 -0.27
N ILE A 803 6.16 30.33 0.50
CA ILE A 803 6.28 31.49 1.41
C ILE A 803 6.28 32.81 0.62
N PHE A 804 6.96 32.87 -0.52
CA PHE A 804 6.94 34.04 -1.38
C PHE A 804 5.57 34.29 -1.99
N GLN A 805 4.81 33.25 -2.34
CA GLN A 805 3.41 33.40 -2.74
C GLN A 805 2.56 34.03 -1.63
N VAL A 806 2.70 33.59 -0.37
CA VAL A 806 1.99 34.20 0.77
C VAL A 806 2.38 35.67 0.97
N LEU A 807 3.68 36.00 0.89
CA LEU A 807 4.15 37.38 0.99
C LEU A 807 3.67 38.25 -0.19
N GLY A 808 3.60 37.68 -1.40
CA GLY A 808 3.04 38.33 -2.58
C GLY A 808 1.56 38.62 -2.42
N SER A 809 0.83 37.66 -1.87
CA SER A 809 -0.58 37.80 -1.49
C SER A 809 -0.78 38.90 -0.46
N ALA A 810 0.09 38.99 0.55
CA ALA A 810 0.04 40.03 1.59
C ALA A 810 0.36 41.44 1.04
N LEU A 811 1.34 41.54 0.13
CA LEU A 811 1.66 42.78 -0.59
C LEU A 811 0.52 43.22 -1.51
N TYR A 812 -0.16 42.27 -2.18
CA TYR A 812 -1.34 42.55 -2.98
C TYR A 812 -2.53 43.02 -2.12
N TYR A 813 -2.74 42.38 -0.97
CA TYR A 813 -3.79 42.70 0.00
C TYR A 813 -3.64 44.12 0.59
N ASN A 814 -2.50 44.42 1.22
CA ASN A 814 -2.23 45.73 1.83
C ASN A 814 -0.72 46.02 1.84
N PRO A 815 -0.18 46.66 0.79
CA PRO A 815 1.26 46.84 0.64
C PRO A 815 1.84 47.78 1.70
N GLN A 816 1.05 48.71 2.26
CA GLN A 816 1.54 49.64 3.28
C GLN A 816 1.79 48.94 4.61
N LEU A 817 0.85 48.09 5.03
CA LEU A 817 0.95 47.35 6.29
C LEU A 817 2.03 46.27 6.20
N GLU A 818 2.06 45.54 5.08
CA GLU A 818 3.05 44.48 4.86
C GLU A 818 4.48 45.02 4.88
N LEU A 819 4.76 46.11 4.15
CA LEU A 819 6.08 46.75 4.18
C LEU A 819 6.44 47.29 5.57
N ALA A 820 5.46 47.80 6.33
CA ALA A 820 5.70 48.26 7.69
C ALA A 820 6.11 47.11 8.64
N GLU A 821 5.51 45.91 8.48
CA GLU A 821 5.88 44.73 9.27
C GLU A 821 7.27 44.18 8.88
N LEU A 822 7.62 44.16 7.59
CA LEU A 822 8.97 43.77 7.14
C LEU A 822 10.06 44.71 7.67
N GLU A 823 9.81 46.01 7.66
CA GLU A 823 10.75 47.03 8.17
C GLU A 823 10.90 46.98 9.69
N LYS A 824 9.80 46.80 10.41
CA LYS A 824 9.80 46.63 11.87
C LYS A 824 10.66 45.44 12.31
N ARG A 825 10.74 44.39 11.47
CA ARG A 825 11.57 43.19 11.68
C ARG A 825 12.99 43.34 11.12
N GLY A 826 13.26 44.38 10.32
CA GLY A 826 14.57 44.64 9.72
C GLY A 826 14.99 43.63 8.64
N VAL A 827 14.03 42.92 8.04
CA VAL A 827 14.28 41.81 7.10
C VAL A 827 13.99 42.16 5.64
N THR A 828 13.46 43.35 5.35
CA THR A 828 13.03 43.77 4.01
C THR A 828 14.05 43.44 2.92
N HIS A 829 15.29 43.93 3.03
CA HIS A 829 16.31 43.68 2.01
C HIS A 829 16.65 42.19 1.86
N GLN A 830 16.63 41.41 2.94
CA GLN A 830 16.95 39.99 2.90
C GLN A 830 15.89 39.19 2.15
N VAL A 831 14.61 39.49 2.42
CA VAL A 831 13.47 38.84 1.77
C VAL A 831 13.48 39.10 0.26
N PHE A 832 13.56 40.37 -0.16
CA PHE A 832 13.56 40.73 -1.59
C PHE A 832 14.78 40.14 -2.32
N SER A 833 15.97 40.17 -1.71
CA SER A 833 17.17 39.59 -2.32
C SER A 833 17.09 38.07 -2.45
N GLN A 834 16.51 37.36 -1.49
CA GLN A 834 16.34 35.92 -1.57
C GLN A 834 15.24 35.55 -2.59
N TRP A 835 14.14 36.31 -2.65
CA TRP A 835 13.09 36.14 -3.64
C TRP A 835 13.64 36.31 -5.06
N GLU A 836 14.44 37.35 -5.31
CA GLU A 836 15.06 37.58 -6.63
C GLU A 836 16.02 36.45 -7.03
N LYS A 837 16.69 35.82 -6.07
CA LYS A 837 17.59 34.68 -6.29
C LYS A 837 16.83 33.41 -6.69
N ASP A 838 15.73 33.11 -5.99
CA ASP A 838 14.94 31.89 -6.22
C ASP A 838 13.95 32.03 -7.39
N LEU A 839 13.75 33.25 -7.91
CA LEU A 839 12.83 33.54 -9.02
C LEU A 839 13.10 32.73 -10.29
N GLY A 840 14.36 32.36 -10.55
CA GLY A 840 14.73 31.54 -11.70
C GLY A 840 14.34 30.06 -11.61
N GLY A 841 13.84 29.60 -10.46
CA GLY A 841 13.26 28.25 -10.28
C GLY A 841 11.76 28.27 -10.02
N MET A 842 11.09 29.42 -10.16
CA MET A 842 9.64 29.55 -9.98
C MET A 842 8.93 29.35 -11.31
N ASP A 843 8.81 28.10 -11.75
CA ASP A 843 8.20 27.79 -13.06
C ASP A 843 6.66 27.83 -13.02
N LYS A 844 6.05 27.58 -11.85
CA LYS A 844 4.59 27.56 -11.67
C LYS A 844 3.94 28.92 -11.92
N TRP A 845 2.81 28.91 -12.64
CA TRP A 845 2.05 30.10 -13.04
C TRP A 845 1.65 31.00 -11.85
N LEU A 846 1.08 30.41 -10.79
CA LEU A 846 0.61 31.15 -9.62
C LEU A 846 1.74 31.91 -8.91
N SER A 847 2.94 31.31 -8.82
CA SER A 847 4.14 31.94 -8.24
C SER A 847 4.53 33.20 -9.00
N LYS A 848 4.55 33.12 -10.34
CA LYS A 848 4.87 34.25 -11.22
C LYS A 848 3.80 35.34 -11.11
N LYS A 849 2.52 34.96 -11.15
CA LYS A 849 1.37 35.87 -11.02
C LYS A 849 1.40 36.66 -9.70
N LEU A 850 1.56 35.98 -8.57
CA LEU A 850 1.62 36.61 -7.25
C LEU A 850 2.85 37.51 -7.08
N THR A 851 3.96 37.17 -7.70
CA THR A 851 5.15 38.05 -7.75
C THR A 851 4.84 39.34 -8.50
N VAL A 852 4.23 39.26 -9.70
CA VAL A 852 3.85 40.43 -10.50
C VAL A 852 2.84 41.31 -9.76
N LEU A 853 1.77 40.72 -9.22
CA LEU A 853 0.71 41.44 -8.51
C LEU A 853 1.21 42.08 -7.20
N GLY A 854 1.97 41.33 -6.39
CA GLY A 854 2.52 41.80 -5.13
C GLY A 854 3.52 42.95 -5.33
N PHE A 855 4.49 42.80 -6.23
CA PHE A 855 5.51 43.83 -6.47
C PHE A 855 4.92 45.06 -7.17
N SER A 856 3.98 44.89 -8.10
CA SER A 856 3.27 46.01 -8.70
C SER A 856 2.51 46.81 -7.63
N SER A 857 1.91 46.13 -6.64
CA SER A 857 1.14 46.78 -5.58
C SER A 857 1.98 47.74 -4.71
N ILE A 858 3.30 47.52 -4.60
CA ILE A 858 4.23 48.46 -3.92
C ILE A 858 4.22 49.84 -4.61
N LEU A 859 4.10 49.86 -5.94
CA LEU A 859 4.10 51.08 -6.75
C LEU A 859 2.81 51.90 -6.57
N ARG A 860 1.77 51.32 -5.96
CA ARG A 860 0.57 52.07 -5.55
C ARG A 860 0.84 53.01 -4.38
N ILE A 861 1.96 52.87 -3.67
CA ILE A 861 2.32 53.74 -2.54
C ILE A 861 3.12 54.94 -3.07
N PRO A 862 2.79 56.19 -2.66
CA PRO A 862 3.60 57.35 -3.00
C PRO A 862 5.05 57.20 -2.53
N ALA A 863 6.02 57.63 -3.34
CA ALA A 863 7.45 57.48 -3.06
C ALA A 863 7.88 58.15 -1.74
N SER A 864 7.20 59.23 -1.36
CA SER A 864 7.39 59.94 -0.09
C SER A 864 6.97 59.15 1.17
N SER A 865 6.09 58.16 1.02
CA SER A 865 5.57 57.32 2.11
C SER A 865 6.19 55.92 2.15
N LEU A 866 7.01 55.58 1.15
CA LEU A 866 7.73 54.31 1.14
C LEU A 866 8.84 54.30 2.21
N PRO A 867 9.12 53.14 2.83
CA PRO A 867 10.27 52.99 3.71
C PRO A 867 11.59 53.30 3.00
N GLN A 868 12.56 53.88 3.73
CA GLN A 868 13.85 54.32 3.18
C GLN A 868 14.64 53.18 2.52
N ASN A 869 14.43 51.93 2.95
CA ASN A 869 15.10 50.75 2.40
C ASN A 869 14.47 50.24 1.09
N ILE A 870 13.21 50.61 0.79
CA ILE A 870 12.49 50.20 -0.43
C ILE A 870 12.76 51.14 -1.61
N VAL A 871 12.88 52.44 -1.36
CA VAL A 871 13.16 53.46 -2.42
C VAL A 871 14.33 53.07 -3.35
N PRO A 872 15.50 52.61 -2.84
CA PRO A 872 16.60 52.18 -3.72
C PRO A 872 16.34 50.87 -4.47
N LEU A 873 15.39 50.04 -4.01
CA LEU A 873 15.02 48.76 -4.64
C LEU A 873 13.99 48.93 -5.78
N LEU A 874 13.33 50.09 -5.88
CA LEU A 874 12.30 50.35 -6.89
C LEU A 874 12.73 50.02 -8.34
N PRO A 875 13.94 50.37 -8.82
CA PRO A 875 14.38 49.98 -10.16
C PRO A 875 14.45 48.45 -10.34
N SER A 876 14.97 47.72 -9.36
CA SER A 876 15.03 46.25 -9.39
C SER A 876 13.63 45.63 -9.35
N ILE A 877 12.73 46.14 -8.50
CA ILE A 877 11.33 45.70 -8.42
C ILE A 877 10.64 45.85 -9.78
N ILE A 878 10.78 47.01 -10.44
CA ILE A 878 10.19 47.25 -11.77
C ILE A 878 10.82 46.33 -12.82
N THR A 879 12.14 46.11 -12.79
CA THR A 879 12.81 45.19 -13.70
C THR A 879 12.31 43.75 -13.53
N THR A 880 12.17 43.26 -12.30
CA THR A 880 11.65 41.92 -12.01
C THR A 880 10.20 41.78 -12.48
N VAL A 881 9.33 42.75 -12.15
CA VAL A 881 7.93 42.74 -12.57
C VAL A 881 7.79 42.66 -14.09
N VAL A 882 8.54 43.48 -14.83
CA VAL A 882 8.50 43.48 -16.30
C VAL A 882 9.07 42.19 -16.89
N ARG A 883 10.15 41.65 -16.32
CA ARG A 883 10.76 40.39 -16.78
C ARG A 883 9.78 39.22 -16.64
N VAL A 884 9.22 39.04 -15.45
CA VAL A 884 8.28 37.93 -15.17
C VAL A 884 7.00 38.07 -15.99
N ALA A 885 6.49 39.30 -16.16
CA ALA A 885 5.34 39.55 -17.02
C ALA A 885 5.61 39.26 -18.50
N GLU A 886 6.83 39.49 -18.99
CA GLU A 886 7.24 39.11 -20.35
C GLU A 886 7.33 37.58 -20.49
N GLU A 887 7.94 36.88 -19.53
CA GLU A 887 8.02 35.41 -19.48
C GLU A 887 6.62 34.76 -19.50
N MET A 888 5.71 35.20 -18.62
CA MET A 888 4.33 34.71 -18.57
C MET A 888 3.58 34.92 -19.90
N LYS A 889 3.78 36.07 -20.54
CA LYS A 889 3.15 36.36 -21.85
C LYS A 889 3.71 35.47 -22.95
N GLU A 890 5.03 35.24 -22.97
CA GLU A 890 5.65 34.35 -23.95
C GLU A 890 5.18 32.90 -23.79
N GLU A 891 4.96 32.44 -22.55
CA GLU A 891 4.42 31.12 -22.24
C GLU A 891 3.00 30.96 -22.81
N VAL A 892 2.12 31.95 -22.58
CA VAL A 892 0.77 31.97 -23.15
C VAL A 892 0.77 32.03 -24.69
N GLU A 893 1.68 32.80 -25.30
CA GLU A 893 1.78 32.91 -26.77
C GLU A 893 2.37 31.67 -27.46
N LYS A 894 3.19 30.89 -26.75
CA LYS A 894 3.71 29.60 -27.24
C LYS A 894 2.66 28.48 -27.19
N GLY A 895 1.50 28.77 -26.60
CA GLY A 895 0.46 27.80 -26.29
C GLY A 895 0.93 26.96 -25.12
N HIS A 896 0.26 27.07 -23.97
CA HIS A 896 0.38 26.05 -22.95
C HIS A 896 0.02 24.71 -23.61
N THR A 897 1.00 23.82 -23.75
CA THR A 897 0.75 22.40 -23.53
C THR A 897 0.34 22.33 -22.07
N GLU A 898 -0.97 22.41 -21.82
CA GLU A 898 -1.53 21.76 -20.65
C GLU A 898 -1.06 20.32 -20.77
N ASP A 899 -0.18 19.91 -19.87
CA ASP A 899 0.38 18.57 -19.83
C ASP A 899 -0.79 17.60 -19.67
N ASP A 900 -1.19 16.99 -20.78
CA ASP A 900 -2.00 15.78 -20.87
C ASP A 900 -1.14 14.60 -20.37
N ASP A 901 -0.63 14.71 -19.14
CA ASP A 901 0.09 13.63 -18.43
C ASP A 901 -0.89 12.65 -17.76
N GLY A 902 -2.16 12.67 -18.20
CA GLY A 902 -3.18 11.66 -17.91
C GLY A 902 -3.41 10.67 -19.06
N ALA A 903 -2.78 10.86 -20.21
CA ALA A 903 -2.68 9.81 -21.20
C ALA A 903 -1.61 8.83 -20.73
N ILE A 904 -2.04 7.75 -20.07
CA ILE A 904 -1.32 6.48 -20.20
C ILE A 904 -1.23 6.28 -21.71
N GLU A 905 -0.07 6.59 -22.30
CA GLU A 905 0.30 6.03 -23.58
C GLU A 905 0.16 4.53 -23.35
N ALA A 906 -0.96 3.96 -23.81
CA ALA A 906 -1.02 2.55 -24.09
C ALA A 906 0.17 2.34 -25.02
N GLU A 907 1.26 1.82 -24.46
CA GLU A 907 2.36 1.34 -25.26
C GLU A 907 1.69 0.41 -26.25
N ASP A 908 1.59 0.89 -27.49
CA ASP A 908 1.25 0.10 -28.66
C ASP A 908 2.39 -0.91 -28.70
N GLU A 909 2.21 -2.01 -27.95
CA GLU A 909 3.01 -3.23 -28.05
C GLU A 909 2.89 -3.60 -29.51
N GLY A 910 3.87 -3.10 -30.27
CA GLY A 910 3.97 -3.35 -31.69
C GLY A 910 3.76 -4.83 -31.89
N ASP A 911 2.91 -5.13 -32.87
CA ASP A 911 2.48 -6.41 -33.45
C ASP A 911 3.65 -7.31 -33.92
N ASP A 912 4.77 -7.30 -33.20
CA ASP A 912 5.89 -8.21 -33.32
C ASP A 912 5.50 -9.51 -32.63
N ASP A 913 5.18 -10.50 -33.44
CA ASP A 913 4.93 -11.90 -33.08
C ASP A 913 5.89 -12.39 -31.98
N TRP A 914 5.53 -12.19 -30.71
CA TRP A 914 6.26 -12.78 -29.60
C TRP A 914 6.07 -14.30 -29.66
N GLU A 915 7.06 -14.96 -30.26
CA GLU A 915 7.11 -16.41 -30.46
C GLU A 915 7.51 -17.18 -29.18
N GLY A 916 7.68 -16.48 -28.05
CA GLY A 916 8.30 -17.01 -26.83
C GLY A 916 9.78 -17.32 -27.04
N PHE A 917 10.40 -18.00 -26.08
CA PHE A 917 11.83 -18.33 -26.17
C PHE A 917 12.05 -19.78 -26.59
N GLU A 918 13.17 -20.05 -27.24
CA GLU A 918 13.56 -21.41 -27.62
C GLU A 918 14.05 -22.26 -26.44
N GLU A 919 14.14 -23.58 -26.64
CA GLU A 919 14.63 -24.53 -25.61
C GLU A 919 16.05 -24.22 -25.11
N ASN A 920 16.85 -23.48 -25.88
CA ASN A 920 18.23 -23.13 -25.55
C ASN A 920 18.37 -21.72 -24.96
N GLU A 921 17.27 -21.00 -24.79
CA GLU A 921 17.27 -19.60 -24.38
C GLU A 921 16.60 -19.44 -23.01
N ASP A 922 17.33 -18.78 -22.10
CA ASP A 922 16.77 -18.39 -20.82
C ASP A 922 15.75 -17.26 -21.06
N VAL A 923 14.65 -17.29 -20.32
CA VAL A 923 13.67 -16.20 -20.32
C VAL A 923 14.35 -14.92 -19.83
N THR A 924 14.35 -13.88 -20.66
CA THR A 924 14.80 -12.53 -20.30
C THR A 924 13.68 -11.54 -20.56
N ASN A 925 12.95 -11.14 -19.51
CA ASN A 925 11.96 -10.08 -19.61
C ASN A 925 12.53 -8.79 -19.00
N VAL A 926 12.48 -7.69 -19.76
CA VAL A 926 12.99 -6.36 -19.36
C VAL A 926 12.15 -5.77 -18.23
N HIS A 927 10.84 -6.03 -18.21
CA HIS A 927 9.95 -5.66 -17.10
C HIS A 927 10.22 -6.52 -15.86
N ASP A 928 10.58 -7.80 -16.01
CA ASP A 928 11.00 -8.63 -14.86
C ASP A 928 12.36 -8.21 -14.32
N VAL A 929 13.25 -7.61 -15.12
CA VAL A 929 14.49 -6.99 -14.63
C VAL A 929 14.19 -5.77 -13.76
N ALA A 930 13.27 -4.90 -14.19
CA ALA A 930 12.86 -3.72 -13.42
C ALA A 930 12.07 -4.13 -12.17
N TYR A 931 11.13 -5.07 -12.30
CA TYR A 931 10.34 -5.65 -11.23
C TYR A 931 11.21 -6.40 -10.22
N MET A 932 12.13 -7.28 -10.64
CA MET A 932 13.05 -7.98 -9.74
C MET A 932 14.13 -7.05 -9.17
N SER A 933 14.54 -6.01 -9.89
CA SER A 933 15.41 -4.96 -9.35
C SER A 933 14.69 -4.14 -8.29
N ALA A 934 13.43 -3.77 -8.51
CA ALA A 934 12.55 -3.12 -7.55
C ALA A 934 12.26 -4.04 -6.36
N LEU A 935 11.98 -5.33 -6.59
CA LEU A 935 11.77 -6.35 -5.57
C LEU A 935 13.05 -6.60 -4.75
N ASN A 936 14.23 -6.55 -5.37
CA ASN A 936 15.52 -6.64 -4.68
C ASN A 936 15.79 -5.37 -3.85
N LYS A 937 15.44 -4.17 -4.36
CA LYS A 937 15.50 -2.89 -3.62
C LYS A 937 14.50 -2.84 -2.45
N LEU A 938 13.26 -3.28 -2.66
CA LEU A 938 12.19 -3.39 -1.67
C LEU A 938 12.45 -4.52 -0.65
N SER A 939 13.15 -5.59 -1.04
CA SER A 939 13.61 -6.62 -0.11
C SER A 939 14.63 -6.10 0.91
N ALA A 940 15.32 -5.00 0.60
CA ALA A 940 16.18 -4.28 1.54
C ALA A 940 15.40 -3.33 2.46
N ALA A 941 14.22 -2.85 2.04
CA ALA A 941 13.31 -1.99 2.81
C ALA A 941 12.29 -2.78 3.67
N GLY A 942 12.04 -4.05 3.32
CA GLY A 942 11.33 -4.98 4.19
C GLY A 942 9.81 -4.87 4.21
N ASP A 943 9.21 -4.26 3.19
CA ASP A 943 7.76 -4.25 3.01
C ASP A 943 7.35 -4.98 1.72
N VAL A 944 6.93 -6.24 1.89
CA VAL A 944 6.41 -7.07 0.80
C VAL A 944 4.91 -7.31 0.99
N SER A 945 4.36 -7.02 2.18
CA SER A 945 2.91 -7.04 2.39
C SER A 945 2.24 -5.82 1.78
N GLN A 946 2.89 -4.65 1.78
CA GLN A 946 2.34 -3.42 1.20
C GLN A 946 2.25 -3.46 -0.34
N PHE A 947 3.14 -4.21 -1.01
CA PHE A 947 3.04 -4.41 -2.47
C PHE A 947 1.94 -5.41 -2.88
N LEU A 948 1.64 -6.42 -2.04
CA LEU A 948 0.57 -7.39 -2.32
C LEU A 948 -0.83 -6.87 -1.93
N LEU A 949 -0.89 -5.78 -1.16
CA LEU A 949 -2.13 -5.10 -0.76
C LEU A 949 -2.28 -3.71 -1.41
N GLY A 950 -1.55 -3.43 -2.50
CA GLY A 950 -1.76 -2.21 -3.29
C GLY A 950 -1.49 -0.89 -2.55
N GLY A 951 -0.38 -0.78 -1.81
CA GLY A 951 -0.01 0.49 -1.17
C GLY A 951 0.52 1.53 -2.16
N ASP A 952 -0.30 2.55 -2.44
CA ASP A 952 -0.07 4.00 -2.32
C ASP A 952 1.30 4.64 -2.67
N ASP A 953 2.16 4.01 -3.48
CA ASP A 953 3.41 4.63 -3.96
C ASP A 953 3.19 5.58 -5.16
N TRP A 954 1.93 5.97 -5.44
CA TRP A 954 1.55 6.98 -6.44
C TRP A 954 1.46 8.40 -5.85
N ASP A 955 1.65 8.57 -4.55
CA ASP A 955 1.37 9.84 -3.85
C ASP A 955 2.51 10.89 -3.93
N ASP A 956 3.71 10.49 -4.37
CA ASP A 956 4.86 11.41 -4.47
C ASP A 956 4.87 12.25 -5.77
N GLU A 957 3.96 11.97 -6.73
CA GLU A 957 3.85 12.72 -8.00
C GLU A 957 2.60 13.64 -8.08
N LEU A 958 1.77 13.70 -7.04
CA LEU A 958 0.71 14.72 -6.96
C LEU A 958 1.33 16.08 -6.56
N ASP A 959 1.87 16.80 -7.54
CA ASP A 959 2.36 18.17 -7.38
C ASP A 959 1.16 19.15 -7.25
N ASP A 960 0.53 19.07 -6.08
CA ASP A 960 -0.78 19.55 -5.62
C ASP A 960 -0.97 21.09 -5.52
N ASP A 961 -0.23 21.86 -6.34
CA ASP A 961 -0.38 23.32 -6.48
C ASP A 961 -1.39 23.71 -7.59
N GLU A 962 -1.90 22.77 -8.38
CA GLU A 962 -2.82 23.03 -9.50
C GLU A 962 -4.26 23.39 -9.08
N ASP A 963 -4.66 23.04 -7.85
CA ASP A 963 -6.06 23.19 -7.38
C ASP A 963 -6.36 24.48 -6.59
N TYR A 964 -5.41 25.42 -6.48
CA TYR A 964 -5.68 26.67 -5.76
C TYR A 964 -6.48 27.67 -6.60
N HIS A 965 -7.80 27.71 -6.39
CA HIS A 965 -8.69 28.72 -6.96
C HIS A 965 -8.99 29.87 -6.00
N SER A 966 -8.85 31.11 -6.47
CA SER A 966 -9.23 32.28 -5.68
C SER A 966 -9.65 33.47 -6.55
N PRO A 967 -10.24 34.54 -5.99
CA PRO A 967 -10.60 35.74 -6.76
C PRO A 967 -9.44 36.37 -7.55
N ILE A 968 -8.19 36.02 -7.22
CA ILE A 968 -7.00 36.47 -7.95
C ILE A 968 -6.91 35.91 -9.36
N ASP A 969 -7.55 34.77 -9.64
CA ASP A 969 -7.50 34.12 -10.95
C ASP A 969 -8.16 35.00 -12.02
N ASN A 970 -9.21 35.72 -11.63
CA ASN A 970 -9.92 36.70 -12.46
C ASN A 970 -9.14 38.00 -12.69
N VAL A 971 -8.00 38.21 -12.03
CA VAL A 971 -7.18 39.42 -12.19
C VAL A 971 -6.15 39.17 -13.29
N ASP A 972 -6.26 39.89 -14.39
CA ASP A 972 -5.22 39.89 -15.43
C ASP A 972 -4.00 40.69 -14.95
N GLU A 973 -2.88 39.99 -14.78
CA GLU A 973 -1.64 40.53 -14.24
C GLU A 973 -1.00 41.60 -15.13
N LEU A 974 -1.14 41.50 -16.46
CA LEU A 974 -0.60 42.46 -17.41
C LEU A 974 -1.38 43.78 -17.36
N HIS A 975 -2.71 43.68 -17.31
CA HIS A 975 -3.60 44.84 -17.16
C HIS A 975 -3.38 45.51 -15.81
N PHE A 976 -3.29 44.73 -14.73
CA PHE A 976 -3.05 45.25 -13.39
C PHE A 976 -1.72 46.00 -13.30
N MET A 977 -0.62 45.39 -13.77
CA MET A 977 0.70 46.00 -13.80
C MET A 977 0.69 47.31 -14.61
N ASN A 978 0.06 47.30 -15.78
CA ASN A 978 -0.03 48.47 -16.67
C ASN A 978 -0.75 49.65 -16.00
N ASP A 979 -1.92 49.40 -15.40
CA ASP A 979 -2.71 50.44 -14.75
C ASP A 979 -1.97 51.02 -13.56
N VAL A 980 -1.37 50.18 -12.72
CA VAL A 980 -0.63 50.63 -11.54
C VAL A 980 0.58 51.48 -11.93
N LEU A 981 1.34 51.09 -12.96
CA LEU A 981 2.46 51.89 -13.43
C LEU A 981 2.03 53.21 -14.07
N ARG A 982 0.92 53.22 -14.82
CA ARG A 982 0.34 54.46 -15.39
C ARG A 982 -0.12 55.41 -14.30
N GLU A 983 -0.85 54.91 -13.30
CA GLU A 983 -1.30 55.70 -12.15
C GLU A 983 -0.12 56.27 -11.36
N ALA A 984 0.92 55.45 -11.13
CA ALA A 984 2.10 55.89 -10.40
C ALA A 984 2.89 56.98 -11.17
N PHE A 985 3.05 56.84 -12.49
CA PHE A 985 3.66 57.86 -13.33
C PHE A 985 2.85 59.17 -13.36
N GLN A 986 1.51 59.07 -13.41
CA GLN A 986 0.63 60.25 -13.34
C GLN A 986 0.70 60.95 -11.98
N ARG A 987 0.86 60.19 -10.90
CA ARG A 987 0.94 60.71 -9.53
C ARG A 987 2.26 61.44 -9.26
N GLU A 988 3.40 60.86 -9.67
CA GLU A 988 4.74 61.39 -9.37
C GLU A 988 5.67 61.40 -10.62
N PRO A 989 5.37 62.21 -11.65
CA PRO A 989 6.05 62.14 -12.95
C PRO A 989 7.56 62.43 -12.87
N GLU A 990 7.99 63.34 -11.99
CA GLU A 990 9.41 63.66 -11.82
C GLU A 990 10.22 62.50 -11.21
N VAL A 991 9.62 61.74 -10.29
CA VAL A 991 10.25 60.59 -9.64
C VAL A 991 10.35 59.43 -10.62
N TYR A 992 9.26 59.12 -11.33
CA TYR A 992 9.25 58.01 -12.29
C TYR A 992 10.07 58.30 -13.56
N GLN A 993 10.29 59.57 -13.94
CA GLN A 993 11.26 59.94 -14.98
C GLN A 993 12.70 59.65 -14.54
N GLN A 994 13.04 59.87 -13.27
CA GLN A 994 14.36 59.52 -12.73
C GLN A 994 14.54 58.00 -12.61
N LEU A 995 13.50 57.28 -12.17
CA LEU A 995 13.50 55.82 -12.14
C LEU A 995 13.65 55.23 -13.54
N GLN A 996 12.94 55.78 -14.55
CA GLN A 996 13.08 55.35 -15.94
C GLN A 996 14.52 55.49 -16.46
N ALA A 997 15.24 56.55 -16.06
CA ALA A 997 16.64 56.74 -16.42
C ALA A 997 17.59 55.76 -15.71
N ALA A 998 17.17 55.17 -14.57
CA ALA A 998 17.91 54.16 -13.83
C ALA A 998 17.61 52.71 -14.26
N LEU A 999 16.58 52.49 -15.09
CA LEU A 999 16.22 51.15 -15.58
C LEU A 999 17.15 50.70 -16.73
N PRO A 1000 17.41 49.39 -16.86
CA PRO A 1000 18.08 48.83 -18.02
C PRO A 1000 17.31 49.13 -19.32
N HIS A 1001 18.04 49.41 -20.42
CA HIS A 1001 17.41 49.70 -21.72
C HIS A 1001 16.52 48.56 -22.21
N GLU A 1002 16.91 47.31 -21.94
CA GLU A 1002 16.13 46.12 -22.28
C GLU A 1002 14.77 46.11 -21.55
N THR A 1003 14.76 46.36 -20.24
CA THR A 1003 13.52 46.46 -19.45
C THR A 1003 12.57 47.53 -19.99
N VAL A 1004 13.09 48.69 -20.40
CA VAL A 1004 12.26 49.77 -20.97
C VAL A 1004 11.62 49.35 -22.28
N VAL A 1005 12.34 48.61 -23.14
CA VAL A 1005 11.82 48.08 -24.40
C VAL A 1005 10.75 47.01 -24.15
N SER A 1006 11.02 46.05 -23.26
CA SER A 1006 10.06 45.01 -22.86
C SER A 1006 8.77 45.62 -22.30
N PHE A 1007 8.90 46.62 -21.42
CA PHE A 1007 7.74 47.34 -20.88
C PHE A 1007 6.92 48.03 -21.98
N GLN A 1008 7.57 48.68 -22.96
CA GLN A 1008 6.85 49.30 -24.09
C GLN A 1008 6.11 48.28 -24.95
N LYS A 1009 6.68 47.09 -25.16
CA LYS A 1009 6.00 45.98 -25.87
C LYS A 1009 4.78 45.50 -25.09
N LEU A 1010 4.92 45.26 -23.78
CA LEU A 1010 3.81 44.83 -22.91
C LEU A 1010 2.69 45.87 -22.89
N MET A 1011 3.02 47.17 -22.81
CA MET A 1011 2.03 48.24 -22.89
C MET A 1011 1.26 48.23 -24.21
N ALA A 1012 1.97 48.08 -25.34
CA ALA A 1012 1.34 48.03 -26.65
C ALA A 1012 0.41 46.80 -26.80
N ALA A 1013 0.79 45.67 -26.21
CA ALA A 1013 -0.03 44.46 -26.19
C ALA A 1013 -1.33 44.65 -25.37
N VAL A 1014 -1.23 45.22 -24.16
CA VAL A 1014 -2.40 45.53 -23.31
C VAL A 1014 -3.32 46.55 -24.00
N ASP A 1015 -2.77 47.61 -24.60
CA ASP A 1015 -3.57 48.60 -25.33
C ASP A 1015 -4.26 47.98 -26.57
N ALA A 1016 -3.63 46.99 -27.23
CA ALA A 1016 -4.24 46.23 -28.32
C ALA A 1016 -5.37 45.31 -27.83
N GLN A 1017 -5.19 44.62 -26.69
CA GLN A 1017 -6.23 43.80 -26.05
C GLN A 1017 -7.45 44.66 -25.66
N ARG A 1018 -7.22 45.81 -25.02
CA ARG A 1018 -8.29 46.78 -24.69
C ARG A 1018 -9.03 47.31 -25.92
N SER A 1019 -8.33 47.47 -27.05
CA SER A 1019 -8.93 47.93 -28.30
C SER A 1019 -9.76 46.86 -29.01
N GLN A 1020 -9.44 45.57 -28.80
CA GLN A 1020 -10.19 44.43 -29.32
C GLN A 1020 -11.42 44.08 -28.46
N ALA A 1021 -11.38 44.35 -27.15
CA ALA A 1021 -12.49 44.08 -26.23
C ALA A 1021 -13.75 44.95 -26.43
N GLY A 1022 -13.68 46.03 -27.24
CA GLY A 1022 -14.80 46.96 -27.46
C GLY A 1022 -15.23 47.73 -26.20
N PRO A 1023 -16.04 48.81 -26.31
CA PRO A 1023 -16.54 49.51 -25.13
C PRO A 1023 -17.52 48.61 -24.37
N ALA A 1024 -17.18 48.26 -23.13
CA ALA A 1024 -18.04 47.50 -22.23
C ALA A 1024 -19.44 48.16 -22.10
N SER A 1025 -20.49 47.37 -22.32
CA SER A 1025 -21.90 47.73 -22.09
C SER A 1025 -22.33 47.46 -20.66
#